data_AF-A0A1Q3JHJ5-F1
#
_entry.id   AF-A0A1Q3JHJ5-F1
#
_cell.length_a   1.000
_cell.length_b   1.000
_cell.length_c   1.000
_cell.angle_alpha   90.00
_cell.angle_beta   90.00
_cell.angle_gamma   90.00
#
_symmetry.space_group_name_H-M   'P 1'
#
loop_
_entity.id
_entity.type
_entity.pdbx_description
1 polymer ?
#
loop_
_entity_poly.entity_id
_entity_poly.type
_entity_poly.pdbx_seq_one_letter_code
_entity_poly.pdbx_strand_id
1 'polypeptide(L)'
;MRARLIFPSLLALASATSAHAAVVGVEITSRETIGSFGAIGAYERISGRFKGELDPNDPKNAIITDLKLAPRNARGRVEYSATFSLAKPLDMSKASGFLFYQTPNRGGGTADGDADGRITLISGWQGDIPPAPNMQTATVPTARNPDGSPVTGSVLVRIVDLPAAAKSVKLTGGINGGVPRPLPLSLDTTKAKLVTRTSDTAAPVAVPSSDFAFADCSQTAFPGTPDGTQLCVKGGFDPKLAYELVYTAKDPLVLGIGFAATRDITAFFKRGEDTPATPNPVAGQVKWAIGVGVSQAGNYMRSLLHLGFNQAEDGGIVFDGLNPQIAARHTPLNFRFAVPGGAATLFEPGSEGPLWWSRYNDRTRGNGTTSLLDRCNATDTCPKIFETFTSAEFWGLRMSPDLIGTDAKADIPLAANVRRYYFPSTTHGGGGGGFAIVDPAAPVRGACVLPGNPNPTREQLRALTLALQRWVLGAEPPASVYPTLAKGDLVEATAKATGFPTIPGKPSPDGKLNVFLAYDFGPGFNRNTLSGVMTRLPPTVARNVPSRVPRVDADGNETSGVKSVQARAPLGSYLGWNVQAAGYAAGEGCGFQGGYIPFATTRAEREAKGDPRPSLQERYGDHAGFVAAVRKAAGDMVAEGFLLRADAEAVIKQAEDSTVLR
;
A
#
# COMPACT_ATOMS: atom_id res chain seq x y z
N MET A 1 9.81 -77.94 -23.68
CA MET A 1 10.01 -76.52 -24.04
C MET A 1 8.81 -75.72 -23.57
N ARG A 2 9.10 -74.72 -22.73
CA ARG A 2 8.30 -73.72 -21.99
C ARG A 2 6.82 -73.49 -22.39
N ALA A 3 5.93 -73.74 -21.43
CA ALA A 3 4.58 -73.17 -21.36
C ALA A 3 4.66 -71.70 -20.90
N ARG A 4 3.92 -70.80 -21.58
CA ARG A 4 3.79 -69.39 -21.19
C ARG A 4 2.46 -69.18 -20.47
N LEU A 5 2.53 -68.89 -19.18
CA LEU A 5 1.41 -68.37 -18.39
C LEU A 5 1.14 -66.91 -18.79
N ILE A 6 -0.13 -66.59 -19.06
CA ILE A 6 -0.63 -65.23 -19.26
C ILE A 6 -1.23 -64.80 -17.91
N PHE A 7 -0.61 -63.81 -17.26
CA PHE A 7 -1.19 -63.12 -16.10
C PHE A 7 -2.01 -61.92 -16.60
N PRO A 8 -3.25 -61.71 -16.14
CA PRO A 8 -3.98 -60.48 -16.41
C PRO A 8 -3.44 -59.38 -15.47
N SER A 9 -2.83 -58.34 -16.04
CA SER A 9 -2.50 -57.13 -15.30
C SER A 9 -3.79 -56.39 -14.93
N LEU A 10 -4.13 -56.38 -13.64
CA LEU A 10 -5.12 -55.46 -13.08
C LEU A 10 -4.61 -54.02 -13.30
N LEU A 11 -5.25 -53.30 -14.22
CA LEU A 11 -5.09 -51.86 -14.35
C LEU A 11 -5.86 -51.22 -13.19
N ALA A 12 -5.16 -50.91 -12.10
CA ALA A 12 -5.71 -50.06 -11.06
C ALA A 12 -5.88 -48.65 -11.64
N LEU A 13 -7.11 -48.28 -12.00
CA LEU A 13 -7.47 -46.88 -12.18
C LEU A 13 -7.31 -46.20 -10.82
N ALA A 14 -6.14 -45.63 -10.57
CA ALA A 14 -5.99 -44.59 -9.58
C ALA A 14 -6.83 -43.41 -10.05
N SER A 15 -8.05 -43.31 -9.53
CA SER A 15 -8.81 -42.07 -9.52
C SER A 15 -7.92 -41.01 -8.87
N ALA A 16 -7.27 -40.20 -9.71
CA ALA A 16 -6.62 -38.98 -9.27
C ALA A 16 -7.71 -38.11 -8.67
N THR A 17 -7.90 -38.19 -7.36
CA THR A 17 -8.69 -37.22 -6.62
C THR A 17 -8.03 -35.87 -6.91
N SER A 18 -8.73 -35.04 -7.65
CA SER A 18 -8.35 -33.66 -7.94
C SER A 18 -7.99 -32.98 -6.63
N ALA A 19 -6.69 -32.85 -6.37
CA ALA A 19 -6.14 -32.07 -5.27
C ALA A 19 -6.36 -30.59 -5.61
N HIS A 20 -7.60 -30.12 -5.48
CA HIS A 20 -8.05 -28.84 -6.04
C HIS A 20 -8.74 -27.98 -5.00
N ALA A 21 -8.00 -27.66 -3.92
CA ALA A 21 -8.01 -26.33 -3.30
C ALA A 21 -7.07 -26.36 -2.08
N ALA A 22 -6.20 -25.35 -1.96
CA ALA A 22 -5.50 -25.08 -0.71
C ALA A 22 -6.48 -24.70 0.42
N VAL A 23 -7.70 -24.26 0.08
CA VAL A 23 -8.81 -24.08 1.03
C VAL A 23 -9.45 -25.43 1.34
N VAL A 24 -9.37 -25.86 2.60
CA VAL A 24 -9.84 -27.16 3.08
C VAL A 24 -11.09 -27.07 3.96
N GLY A 25 -11.53 -25.85 4.27
CA GLY A 25 -12.77 -25.64 5.03
C GLY A 25 -13.23 -24.20 4.97
N VAL A 26 -14.54 -23.99 4.90
CA VAL A 26 -15.19 -22.68 4.98
C VAL A 26 -16.32 -22.73 6.00
N GLU A 27 -16.28 -21.84 6.96
CA GLU A 27 -17.32 -21.65 7.97
C GLU A 27 -17.99 -20.30 7.74
N ILE A 28 -19.29 -20.32 7.43
CA ILE A 28 -20.10 -19.11 7.31
C ILE A 28 -20.66 -18.77 8.69
N THR A 29 -20.32 -17.59 9.19
CA THR A 29 -20.73 -17.12 10.52
C THR A 29 -21.92 -16.16 10.47
N SER A 30 -22.10 -15.43 9.36
CA SER A 30 -23.27 -14.56 9.17
C SER A 30 -23.67 -14.41 7.71
N ARG A 31 -24.96 -14.14 7.52
CA ARG A 31 -25.60 -13.73 6.26
C ARG A 31 -26.53 -12.58 6.56
N GLU A 32 -26.38 -11.47 5.86
CA GLU A 32 -27.21 -10.27 6.05
C GLU A 32 -27.57 -9.64 4.70
N THR A 33 -28.76 -9.06 4.59
CA THR A 33 -29.14 -8.25 3.42
C THR A 33 -28.70 -6.80 3.65
N ILE A 34 -27.90 -6.23 2.75
CA ILE A 34 -27.14 -4.98 2.99
C ILE A 34 -27.62 -3.75 2.19
N GLY A 35 -28.89 -3.76 1.77
CA GLY A 35 -29.51 -2.66 1.03
C GLY A 35 -29.63 -2.92 -0.47
N SER A 36 -30.14 -1.94 -1.22
CA SER A 36 -30.41 -2.03 -2.66
C SER A 36 -29.51 -1.10 -3.47
N PHE A 37 -28.91 -1.61 -4.55
CA PHE A 37 -27.88 -0.94 -5.32
C PHE A 37 -28.33 -0.71 -6.77
N GLY A 38 -28.94 0.45 -7.02
CA GLY A 38 -29.45 0.81 -8.35
C GLY A 38 -30.37 -0.26 -8.93
N ALA A 39 -30.18 -0.61 -10.20
CA ALA A 39 -30.97 -1.61 -10.91
C ALA A 39 -30.66 -3.07 -10.51
N ILE A 40 -29.53 -3.30 -9.83
CA ILE A 40 -29.12 -4.64 -9.40
C ILE A 40 -30.06 -5.15 -8.29
N GLY A 41 -30.54 -4.24 -7.44
CA GLY A 41 -31.41 -4.57 -6.33
C GLY A 41 -30.61 -4.94 -5.08
N ALA A 42 -31.20 -5.79 -4.24
CA ALA A 42 -30.64 -6.10 -2.93
C ALA A 42 -29.43 -7.05 -2.98
N TYR A 43 -28.49 -6.84 -2.07
CA TYR A 43 -27.29 -7.67 -1.89
C TYR A 43 -27.34 -8.46 -0.59
N GLU A 44 -26.69 -9.63 -0.60
CA GLU A 44 -26.36 -10.41 0.59
C GLU A 44 -24.87 -10.26 0.90
N ARG A 45 -24.54 -9.92 2.15
CA ARG A 45 -23.19 -10.02 2.70
C ARG A 45 -23.07 -11.30 3.51
N ILE A 46 -22.02 -12.05 3.25
CA ILE A 46 -21.67 -13.32 3.87
C ILE A 46 -20.33 -13.11 4.56
N SER A 47 -20.26 -13.37 5.86
CA SER A 47 -18.99 -13.32 6.60
C SER A 47 -18.65 -14.69 7.17
N GLY A 48 -17.36 -14.96 7.30
CA GLY A 48 -16.92 -16.27 7.75
C GLY A 48 -15.42 -16.39 7.98
N ARG A 49 -14.98 -17.63 8.18
CA ARG A 49 -13.58 -18.04 8.27
C ARG A 49 -13.32 -19.14 7.26
N PHE A 50 -12.15 -19.12 6.64
CA PHE A 50 -11.65 -20.23 5.84
C PHE A 50 -10.36 -20.80 6.45
N LYS A 51 -10.14 -22.08 6.23
CA LYS A 51 -8.93 -22.82 6.61
C LYS A 51 -8.20 -23.25 5.35
N GLY A 52 -6.87 -23.19 5.38
CA GLY A 52 -6.07 -23.69 4.28
C GLY A 52 -4.80 -24.40 4.71
N GLU A 53 -4.21 -25.12 3.75
CA GLU A 53 -3.07 -26.01 3.94
C GLU A 53 -2.03 -25.86 2.84
N LEU A 54 -0.81 -25.49 3.20
CA LEU A 54 0.29 -25.27 2.27
C LEU A 54 1.29 -26.41 2.29
N ASP A 55 1.80 -26.77 1.11
CA ASP A 55 2.97 -27.62 1.00
C ASP A 55 4.22 -26.76 1.23
N PRO A 56 5.07 -27.04 2.24
CA PRO A 56 6.32 -26.33 2.39
C PRO A 56 7.35 -26.63 1.28
N ASN A 57 7.10 -27.65 0.45
CA ASN A 57 7.98 -28.04 -0.65
C ASN A 57 7.42 -27.69 -2.05
N ASP A 58 6.16 -27.27 -2.18
CA ASP A 58 5.64 -26.78 -3.47
C ASP A 58 6.41 -25.50 -3.84
N PRO A 59 7.00 -25.41 -5.05
CA PRO A 59 7.70 -24.22 -5.52
C PRO A 59 6.89 -22.92 -5.40
N LYS A 60 5.55 -22.98 -5.50
CA LYS A 60 4.63 -21.83 -5.37
C LYS A 60 4.54 -21.31 -3.93
N ASN A 61 4.89 -22.12 -2.95
CA ASN A 61 4.87 -21.78 -1.52
C ASN A 61 6.29 -21.62 -0.94
N ALA A 62 7.30 -22.25 -1.54
CA ALA A 62 8.67 -22.30 -1.05
C ALA A 62 9.36 -20.92 -0.95
N ILE A 63 8.81 -19.88 -1.59
CA ILE A 63 9.29 -18.50 -1.46
C ILE A 63 8.97 -17.88 -0.08
N ILE A 64 8.02 -18.46 0.65
CA ILE A 64 7.61 -17.97 1.97
C ILE A 64 8.73 -18.23 2.98
N THR A 65 9.27 -17.17 3.56
CA THR A 65 10.30 -17.25 4.60
C THR A 65 9.79 -18.03 5.80
N ASP A 66 10.63 -18.91 6.33
CA ASP A 66 10.38 -19.74 7.51
C ASP A 66 9.23 -20.77 7.35
N LEU A 67 8.62 -20.93 6.17
CA LEU A 67 7.56 -21.93 5.95
C LEU A 67 8.01 -23.36 6.26
N LYS A 68 9.26 -23.71 5.93
CA LYS A 68 9.83 -25.03 6.23
C LYS A 68 10.01 -25.30 7.73
N LEU A 69 10.09 -24.24 8.55
CA LEU A 69 10.19 -24.27 10.01
C LEU A 69 8.82 -24.21 10.69
N ALA A 70 7.73 -24.05 9.93
CA ALA A 70 6.39 -24.07 10.48
C ALA A 70 6.01 -25.50 10.94
N PRO A 71 5.25 -25.64 12.05
CA PRO A 71 4.61 -26.89 12.42
C PRO A 71 3.76 -27.46 11.27
N ARG A 72 3.73 -28.79 11.16
CA ARG A 72 3.01 -29.51 10.11
C ARG A 72 1.98 -30.45 10.71
N ASN A 73 0.83 -30.57 10.05
CA ASN A 73 -0.19 -31.56 10.41
C ASN A 73 0.23 -32.98 9.98
N ALA A 74 -0.61 -33.97 10.26
CA ALA A 74 -0.35 -35.37 9.93
C ALA A 74 -0.17 -35.66 8.42
N ARG A 75 -0.64 -34.76 7.55
CA ARG A 75 -0.42 -34.82 6.09
C ARG A 75 0.88 -34.14 5.65
N GLY A 76 1.68 -33.62 6.58
CA GLY A 76 2.89 -32.86 6.29
C GLY A 76 2.63 -31.45 5.77
N ARG A 77 1.40 -30.93 5.89
CA ARG A 77 0.99 -29.59 5.43
C ARG A 77 1.07 -28.56 6.54
N VAL A 78 1.32 -27.31 6.17
CA VAL A 78 1.30 -26.16 7.08
C VAL A 78 -0.09 -25.54 7.08
N GLU A 79 -0.73 -25.50 8.24
CA GLU A 79 -2.10 -25.01 8.40
C GLU A 79 -2.15 -23.50 8.66
N TYR A 80 -3.17 -22.85 8.14
CA TYR A 80 -3.52 -21.47 8.46
C TYR A 80 -5.04 -21.27 8.43
N SER A 81 -5.52 -20.16 8.98
CA SER A 81 -6.90 -19.72 8.78
C SER A 81 -6.97 -18.22 8.59
N ALA A 82 -8.05 -17.72 7.97
CA ALA A 82 -8.30 -16.30 7.86
C ALA A 82 -9.79 -16.02 7.78
N THR A 83 -10.19 -14.80 8.13
CA THR A 83 -11.57 -14.35 7.98
C THR A 83 -11.82 -13.83 6.57
N PHE A 84 -13.08 -13.81 6.16
CA PHE A 84 -13.50 -13.15 4.92
C PHE A 84 -14.87 -12.49 5.10
N SER A 85 -15.14 -11.53 4.22
CA SER A 85 -16.47 -11.01 3.94
C SER A 85 -16.66 -10.96 2.42
N LEU A 86 -17.81 -11.43 1.95
CA LEU A 86 -18.19 -11.53 0.55
C LEU A 86 -19.56 -10.87 0.39
N ALA A 87 -19.72 -9.97 -0.59
CA ALA A 87 -21.04 -9.44 -0.95
C ALA A 87 -21.40 -9.85 -2.38
N LYS A 88 -22.64 -10.29 -2.58
CA LYS A 88 -23.18 -10.68 -3.89
C LYS A 88 -24.63 -10.19 -4.05
N PRO A 89 -25.12 -9.99 -5.29
CA PRO A 89 -26.55 -9.81 -5.52
C PRO A 89 -27.38 -10.94 -4.90
N LEU A 90 -28.59 -10.63 -4.41
CA LEU A 90 -29.56 -11.67 -4.06
C LEU A 90 -30.07 -12.38 -5.32
N ASP A 91 -30.33 -11.62 -6.38
CA ASP A 91 -30.63 -12.13 -7.71
C ASP A 91 -29.33 -12.30 -8.51
N MET A 92 -28.79 -13.53 -8.50
CA MET A 92 -27.53 -13.84 -9.19
C MET A 92 -27.61 -13.73 -10.71
N SER A 93 -28.80 -13.68 -11.32
CA SER A 93 -28.92 -13.42 -12.76
C SER A 93 -28.43 -12.01 -13.15
N LYS A 94 -28.33 -11.10 -12.17
CA LYS A 94 -27.82 -9.73 -12.34
C LYS A 94 -26.34 -9.58 -11.98
N ALA A 95 -25.66 -10.66 -11.61
CA ALA A 95 -24.23 -10.61 -11.33
C ALA A 95 -23.44 -10.35 -12.62
N SER A 96 -22.46 -9.46 -12.56
CA SER A 96 -21.61 -9.09 -13.70
C SER A 96 -20.61 -10.17 -14.13
N GLY A 97 -20.45 -11.22 -13.32
CA GLY A 97 -19.40 -12.23 -13.48
C GLY A 97 -18.02 -11.79 -12.98
N PHE A 98 -17.90 -10.57 -12.44
CA PHE A 98 -16.67 -10.09 -11.81
C PHE A 98 -16.68 -10.30 -10.30
N LEU A 99 -15.57 -10.85 -9.80
CA LEU A 99 -15.18 -10.78 -8.39
C LEU A 99 -14.19 -9.62 -8.21
N PHE A 100 -14.52 -8.66 -7.36
CA PHE A 100 -13.66 -7.57 -6.95
C PHE A 100 -13.05 -7.86 -5.58
N TYR A 101 -11.79 -8.25 -5.58
CA TYR A 101 -11.04 -8.42 -4.35
C TYR A 101 -10.49 -7.09 -3.88
N GLN A 102 -10.97 -6.62 -2.73
CA GLN A 102 -10.41 -5.46 -2.05
C GLN A 102 -9.43 -5.96 -1.00
N THR A 103 -8.16 -5.61 -1.14
CA THR A 103 -7.16 -5.93 -0.12
C THR A 103 -7.39 -5.04 1.09
N PRO A 104 -7.71 -5.58 2.28
CA PRO A 104 -7.96 -4.77 3.45
C PRO A 104 -6.67 -4.07 3.90
N ASN A 105 -6.73 -2.76 4.12
CA ASN A 105 -5.60 -2.01 4.66
C ASN A 105 -5.50 -2.27 6.17
N ARG A 106 -4.46 -3.00 6.60
CA ARG A 106 -4.28 -3.49 7.98
C ARG A 106 -5.49 -4.25 8.50
N GLY A 107 -6.13 -5.05 7.66
CA GLY A 107 -7.32 -5.82 8.01
C GLY A 107 -8.64 -5.02 7.97
N GLY A 108 -8.64 -3.69 7.92
CA GLY A 108 -9.90 -2.93 7.94
C GLY A 108 -10.78 -3.13 6.71
N GLY A 109 -12.04 -3.53 6.93
CA GLY A 109 -13.10 -3.48 5.92
C GLY A 109 -14.09 -4.65 5.96
N THR A 110 -15.21 -4.45 5.25
CA THR A 110 -16.23 -5.47 4.96
C THR A 110 -16.63 -5.36 3.49
N ALA A 111 -17.05 -6.46 2.87
CA ALA A 111 -17.47 -6.45 1.47
C ALA A 111 -18.80 -5.72 1.32
N ASP A 112 -19.02 -4.97 0.23
CA ASP A 112 -20.27 -4.22 0.02
C ASP A 112 -20.82 -4.41 -1.39
N GLY A 113 -22.09 -4.07 -1.57
CA GLY A 113 -22.74 -4.08 -2.86
C GLY A 113 -22.35 -2.89 -3.72
N ASP A 114 -22.60 -3.00 -5.03
CA ASP A 114 -22.44 -1.87 -5.94
C ASP A 114 -23.46 -1.90 -7.06
N ALA A 115 -23.53 -0.77 -7.78
CA ALA A 115 -24.48 -0.56 -8.86
C ALA A 115 -24.11 -1.30 -10.16
N ASP A 116 -22.94 -1.96 -10.21
CA ASP A 116 -22.43 -2.66 -11.39
C ASP A 116 -22.63 -4.18 -11.30
N GLY A 117 -23.27 -4.68 -10.25
CA GLY A 117 -23.58 -6.10 -10.11
C GLY A 117 -22.36 -6.95 -9.78
N ARG A 118 -21.28 -6.37 -9.26
CA ARG A 118 -20.06 -7.14 -8.93
C ARG A 118 -20.26 -7.93 -7.66
N ILE A 119 -19.56 -9.06 -7.58
CA ILE A 119 -19.30 -9.76 -6.33
C ILE A 119 -18.09 -9.10 -5.71
N THR A 120 -18.13 -8.69 -4.44
CA THR A 120 -16.97 -8.13 -3.75
C THR A 120 -16.46 -9.09 -2.68
N LEU A 121 -15.14 -9.20 -2.56
CA LEU A 121 -14.47 -10.07 -1.59
C LEU A 121 -13.41 -9.27 -0.84
N ILE A 122 -13.38 -9.41 0.47
CA ILE A 122 -12.31 -8.92 1.34
C ILE A 122 -11.90 -10.06 2.26
N SER A 123 -10.59 -10.27 2.46
CA SER A 123 -10.12 -11.40 3.28
C SER A 123 -8.87 -11.07 4.09
N GLY A 124 -8.71 -11.78 5.20
CA GLY A 124 -7.59 -11.61 6.10
C GLY A 124 -6.29 -12.13 5.49
N TRP A 125 -5.27 -11.28 5.50
CA TRP A 125 -3.92 -11.65 5.04
C TRP A 125 -2.85 -11.37 6.10
N GLN A 126 -3.11 -10.43 7.01
CA GLN A 126 -2.15 -10.01 8.02
C GLN A 126 -2.35 -10.82 9.31
N GLY A 127 -1.27 -11.47 9.77
CA GLY A 127 -1.28 -12.45 10.86
C GLY A 127 -0.92 -11.93 12.25
N ASP A 128 -0.54 -10.66 12.35
CA ASP A 128 -0.03 -10.01 13.57
C ASP A 128 -0.92 -8.85 14.05
N ILE A 129 -2.14 -8.76 13.52
CA ILE A 129 -3.17 -7.83 13.98
C ILE A 129 -4.18 -8.55 14.88
N PRO A 130 -4.60 -7.95 16.00
CA PRO A 130 -5.63 -8.53 16.85
C PRO A 130 -6.99 -8.55 16.12
N PRO A 131 -7.83 -9.57 16.34
CA PRO A 131 -9.22 -9.56 15.88
C PRO A 131 -10.00 -8.38 16.47
N ALA A 132 -10.85 -7.76 15.66
CA ALA A 132 -11.79 -6.71 16.08
C ALA A 132 -12.97 -6.65 15.09
N PRO A 133 -14.09 -5.99 15.45
CA PRO A 133 -15.20 -5.79 14.52
C PRO A 133 -14.73 -5.15 13.21
N ASN A 134 -15.25 -5.63 12.07
CA ASN A 134 -14.89 -5.16 10.73
C ASN A 134 -13.40 -5.28 10.36
N MET A 135 -12.65 -6.13 11.06
CA MET A 135 -11.26 -6.45 10.74
C MET A 135 -11.15 -7.86 10.17
N GLN A 136 -10.53 -7.96 9.00
CA GLN A 136 -10.17 -9.20 8.36
C GLN A 136 -8.75 -9.61 8.76
N THR A 137 -8.62 -10.71 9.49
CA THR A 137 -7.34 -11.16 10.06
C THR A 137 -6.97 -12.56 9.59
N ALA A 138 -5.68 -12.87 9.61
CA ALA A 138 -5.16 -14.21 9.41
C ALA A 138 -4.61 -14.78 10.72
N THR A 139 -4.60 -16.10 10.84
CA THR A 139 -3.89 -16.85 11.87
C THR A 139 -2.86 -17.71 11.17
N VAL A 140 -1.59 -17.42 11.43
CA VAL A 140 -0.45 -18.10 10.81
C VAL A 140 0.40 -18.77 11.90
N PRO A 141 1.11 -19.86 11.58
CA PRO A 141 1.96 -20.55 12.53
C PRO A 141 3.17 -19.71 12.95
N THR A 142 3.67 -20.02 14.15
CA THR A 142 4.99 -19.61 14.63
C THR A 142 6.04 -20.63 14.17
N ALA A 143 7.14 -20.16 13.59
CA ALA A 143 8.25 -21.04 13.21
C ALA A 143 9.01 -21.59 14.43
N ARG A 144 9.47 -22.84 14.31
CA ARG A 144 10.19 -23.60 15.33
C ARG A 144 11.40 -24.29 14.72
N ASN A 145 12.48 -24.44 15.50
CA ASN A 145 13.59 -25.30 15.09
C ASN A 145 13.13 -26.77 15.07
N PRO A 146 13.84 -27.68 14.36
CA PRO A 146 13.47 -29.09 14.30
C PRO A 146 13.39 -29.79 15.68
N ASP A 147 14.15 -29.31 16.66
CA ASP A 147 14.14 -29.79 18.05
C ASP A 147 13.01 -29.19 18.91
N GLY A 148 12.15 -28.36 18.31
CA GLY A 148 11.06 -27.65 18.99
C GLY A 148 11.48 -26.35 19.68
N SER A 149 12.77 -26.01 19.71
CA SER A 149 13.25 -24.78 20.35
C SER A 149 12.80 -23.52 19.57
N PRO A 150 12.70 -22.35 20.24
CA PRO A 150 12.37 -21.10 19.59
C PRO A 150 13.34 -20.71 18.49
N VAL A 151 12.81 -20.27 17.34
CA VAL A 151 13.59 -19.55 16.34
C VAL A 151 13.84 -18.13 16.87
N THR A 152 15.09 -17.66 16.78
CA THR A 152 15.50 -16.35 17.29
C THR A 152 16.14 -15.49 16.21
N GLY A 153 16.34 -14.20 16.51
CA GLY A 153 17.01 -13.25 15.63
C GLY A 153 16.87 -11.81 16.10
N SER A 154 17.70 -10.92 15.54
CA SER A 154 17.68 -9.51 15.90
C SER A 154 16.46 -8.80 15.34
N VAL A 155 15.94 -7.84 16.10
CA VAL A 155 14.89 -6.92 15.68
C VAL A 155 15.28 -5.49 16.01
N LEU A 156 14.89 -4.56 15.15
CA LEU A 156 14.99 -3.11 15.37
C LEU A 156 13.58 -2.57 15.66
N VAL A 157 13.51 -1.64 16.61
CA VAL A 157 12.33 -0.82 16.90
C VAL A 157 12.79 0.64 16.93
N ARG A 158 12.11 1.48 16.17
CA ARG A 158 12.35 2.92 16.14
C ARG A 158 11.12 3.63 16.70
N ILE A 159 11.36 4.53 17.65
CA ILE A 159 10.31 5.20 18.42
C ILE A 159 10.55 6.70 18.31
N VAL A 160 9.57 7.43 17.76
CA VAL A 160 9.63 8.87 17.49
C VAL A 160 8.30 9.51 17.86
N ASP A 161 8.29 10.84 18.01
CA ASP A 161 7.09 11.66 18.25
C ASP A 161 6.22 11.17 19.41
N LEU A 162 6.87 10.79 20.50
CA LEU A 162 6.20 10.36 21.72
C LEU A 162 5.47 11.53 22.41
N PRO A 163 4.34 11.27 23.08
CA PRO A 163 3.71 12.28 23.93
C PRO A 163 4.70 12.80 25.00
N ALA A 164 4.61 14.10 25.29
CA ALA A 164 5.36 14.68 26.41
C ALA A 164 5.01 13.92 27.72
N ALA A 165 6.04 13.52 28.47
CA ALA A 165 5.92 12.76 29.73
C ALA A 165 5.49 11.28 29.60
N ALA A 166 5.63 10.64 28.43
CA ALA A 166 5.55 9.18 28.35
C ALA A 166 6.58 8.54 29.32
N LYS A 167 6.09 7.70 30.25
CA LYS A 167 6.94 6.91 31.18
C LYS A 167 7.31 5.55 30.62
N SER A 168 6.42 5.00 29.79
CA SER A 168 6.59 3.75 29.06
C SER A 168 6.01 3.86 27.67
N VAL A 169 6.54 3.07 26.76
CA VAL A 169 6.10 2.99 25.38
C VAL A 169 5.94 1.53 24.98
N LYS A 170 4.86 1.22 24.27
CA LYS A 170 4.67 -0.11 23.70
C LYS A 170 5.64 -0.32 22.55
N LEU A 171 6.27 -1.47 22.52
CA LEU A 171 7.11 -1.90 21.41
C LEU A 171 6.21 -2.29 20.23
N THR A 172 5.97 -1.32 19.36
CA THR A 172 5.16 -1.48 18.14
C THR A 172 5.96 -1.06 16.91
N GLY A 173 5.53 -1.49 15.73
CA GLY A 173 6.11 -1.06 14.46
C GLY A 173 5.05 -0.86 13.38
N GLY A 174 5.35 -0.02 12.38
CA GLY A 174 4.41 0.37 11.33
C GLY A 174 3.72 1.72 11.60
N ILE A 175 2.62 1.99 10.88
CA ILE A 175 1.93 3.30 10.88
C ILE A 175 0.62 3.21 11.70
N ASN A 176 0.15 4.34 12.27
CA ASN A 176 -1.11 4.50 13.02
C ASN A 176 -1.26 3.53 14.21
N GLY A 177 -0.29 3.55 15.13
CA GLY A 177 -0.29 2.66 16.30
C GLY A 177 0.32 1.28 16.04
N GLY A 178 0.54 0.92 14.76
CA GLY A 178 1.35 -0.22 14.36
C GLY A 178 0.83 -1.58 14.85
N VAL A 179 1.71 -2.57 14.75
CA VAL A 179 1.51 -3.93 15.30
C VAL A 179 2.54 -4.20 16.39
N PRO A 180 2.22 -5.05 17.40
CA PRO A 180 3.17 -5.45 18.42
C PRO A 180 4.46 -6.01 17.82
N ARG A 181 5.61 -5.62 18.38
CA ARG A 181 6.89 -6.23 18.02
C ARG A 181 7.05 -7.58 18.73
N PRO A 182 7.80 -8.51 18.14
CA PRO A 182 8.08 -9.81 18.76
C PRO A 182 8.69 -9.66 20.15
N LEU A 183 8.32 -10.57 21.07
CA LEU A 183 8.83 -10.52 22.43
C LEU A 183 10.36 -10.70 22.46
N PRO A 184 11.05 -10.01 23.37
CA PRO A 184 12.48 -10.23 23.58
C PRO A 184 12.73 -11.65 24.11
N LEU A 185 13.84 -12.23 23.69
CA LEU A 185 14.33 -13.51 24.22
C LEU A 185 14.67 -13.39 25.71
N SER A 186 15.12 -12.21 26.14
CA SER A 186 15.58 -11.91 27.50
C SER A 186 15.23 -10.46 27.86
N LEU A 187 14.80 -10.21 29.10
CA LEU A 187 14.57 -8.86 29.62
C LEU A 187 15.87 -8.18 30.13
N ASP A 188 16.98 -8.93 30.20
CA ASP A 188 18.32 -8.41 30.51
C ASP A 188 18.78 -7.40 29.44
N THR A 189 18.81 -6.12 29.80
CA THR A 189 19.16 -5.01 28.91
C THR A 189 20.63 -4.98 28.52
N THR A 190 21.52 -5.73 29.18
CA THR A 190 22.91 -5.89 28.72
C THR A 190 23.00 -6.66 27.40
N LYS A 191 21.93 -7.36 27.02
CA LYS A 191 21.78 -8.10 25.75
C LYS A 191 20.98 -7.32 24.70
N ALA A 192 20.68 -6.06 24.96
CA ALA A 192 20.00 -5.15 24.05
C ALA A 192 20.82 -3.86 23.90
N LYS A 193 20.53 -3.09 22.85
CA LYS A 193 21.16 -1.81 22.58
C LYS A 193 20.09 -0.76 22.35
N LEU A 194 20.16 0.34 23.09
CA LEU A 194 19.33 1.52 22.88
C LEU A 194 20.22 2.72 22.55
N VAL A 195 19.85 3.47 21.51
CA VAL A 195 20.48 4.75 21.18
C VAL A 195 19.42 5.83 20.97
N THR A 196 19.81 7.09 21.15
CA THR A 196 19.00 8.25 20.81
C THR A 196 19.59 9.04 19.65
N ARG A 197 18.74 9.76 18.91
CA ARG A 197 19.13 10.71 17.85
C ARG A 197 18.27 11.97 17.91
N THR A 198 18.83 13.10 17.48
CA THR A 198 18.11 14.37 17.31
C THR A 198 17.58 14.60 15.89
N SER A 199 18.09 13.86 14.89
CA SER A 199 17.60 13.84 13.50
C SER A 199 18.02 12.53 12.81
N ASP A 200 17.49 12.25 11.62
CA ASP A 200 17.83 11.05 10.83
C ASP A 200 19.31 11.00 10.42
N THR A 201 19.98 12.16 10.39
CA THR A 201 21.39 12.32 10.01
C THR A 201 22.35 12.49 11.19
N ALA A 202 21.83 12.76 12.39
CA ALA A 202 22.63 12.93 13.60
C ALA A 202 23.30 11.61 14.02
N ALA A 203 24.51 11.68 14.58
CA ALA A 203 25.18 10.53 15.15
C ALA A 203 24.38 9.97 16.35
N PRO A 204 24.28 8.64 16.50
CA PRO A 204 23.55 8.05 17.62
C PRO A 204 24.30 8.23 18.93
N VAL A 205 23.58 8.56 20.00
CA VAL A 205 24.09 8.62 21.38
C VAL A 205 23.63 7.37 22.12
N ALA A 206 24.55 6.61 22.71
CA ALA A 206 24.21 5.39 23.43
C ALA A 206 23.47 5.69 24.75
N VAL A 207 22.42 4.93 25.03
CA VAL A 207 21.77 4.89 26.35
C VAL A 207 22.34 3.70 27.11
N PRO A 208 22.94 3.90 28.31
CA PRO A 208 23.48 2.80 29.11
C PRO A 208 22.42 1.73 29.41
N SER A 209 22.81 0.45 29.49
CA SER A 209 21.89 -0.65 29.79
C SER A 209 21.22 -0.53 31.18
N SER A 210 21.81 0.23 32.10
CA SER A 210 21.24 0.57 33.41
C SER A 210 20.14 1.63 33.35
N ASP A 211 19.99 2.33 32.23
CA ASP A 211 19.13 3.50 32.07
C ASP A 211 17.91 3.22 31.17
N PHE A 212 17.71 1.96 30.76
CA PHE A 212 16.47 1.50 30.15
C PHE A 212 16.10 0.11 30.66
N ALA A 213 14.83 -0.28 30.53
CA ALA A 213 14.31 -1.57 30.97
C ALA A 213 13.16 -2.03 30.06
N PHE A 214 13.04 -3.34 29.84
CA PHE A 214 11.82 -3.94 29.30
C PHE A 214 10.77 -4.04 30.41
N ALA A 215 9.97 -2.99 30.56
CA ALA A 215 9.09 -2.81 31.71
C ALA A 215 7.96 -1.79 31.45
N ASP A 216 6.96 -1.82 32.34
CA ASP A 216 5.94 -0.80 32.51
C ASP A 216 6.27 0.09 33.73
N CYS A 217 6.44 1.38 33.48
CA CYS A 217 6.76 2.44 34.43
C CYS A 217 5.61 3.44 34.60
N SER A 218 4.40 3.09 34.14
CA SER A 218 3.21 3.95 34.30
C SER A 218 2.79 4.08 35.77
N GLN A 219 2.83 2.97 36.51
CA GLN A 219 2.46 2.90 37.94
C GLN A 219 3.66 2.83 38.89
N THR A 220 4.77 2.23 38.46
CA THR A 220 5.98 2.06 39.27
C THR A 220 7.11 2.89 38.68
N ALA A 221 7.86 3.61 39.52
CA ALA A 221 9.03 4.34 39.04
C ALA A 221 10.06 3.37 38.40
N PHE A 222 10.91 3.90 37.52
CA PHE A 222 12.00 3.14 36.90
C PHE A 222 12.78 2.30 37.96
N PRO A 223 13.03 1.00 37.73
CA PRO A 223 12.94 0.28 36.45
C PRO A 223 11.55 -0.29 36.09
N GLY A 224 10.50 0.03 36.85
CA GLY A 224 9.13 -0.39 36.55
C GLY A 224 8.83 -1.86 36.88
N THR A 225 7.67 -2.34 36.41
CA THR A 225 7.27 -3.75 36.47
C THR A 225 7.73 -4.45 35.19
N PRO A 226 8.51 -5.56 35.24
CA PRO A 226 9.01 -6.24 34.04
C PRO A 226 7.91 -6.61 33.04
N ASP A 227 8.08 -6.19 31.78
CA ASP A 227 7.13 -6.40 30.68
C ASP A 227 7.88 -6.35 29.34
N GLY A 228 7.96 -7.48 28.64
CA GLY A 228 8.65 -7.59 27.35
C GLY A 228 7.95 -6.86 26.19
N THR A 229 6.73 -6.36 26.39
CA THR A 229 5.98 -5.60 25.37
C THR A 229 6.20 -4.10 25.46
N GLN A 230 6.90 -3.62 26.49
CA GLN A 230 7.09 -2.20 26.77
C GLN A 230 8.56 -1.86 27.00
N LEU A 231 8.88 -0.58 26.81
CA LEU A 231 10.19 0.00 27.11
C LEU A 231 10.02 1.17 28.07
N CYS A 232 10.83 1.20 29.12
CA CYS A 232 11.06 2.37 29.96
C CYS A 232 12.46 2.93 29.73
N VAL A 233 12.58 4.26 29.89
CA VAL A 233 13.87 4.95 29.98
C VAL A 233 13.92 5.72 31.30
N LYS A 234 15.06 5.68 31.98
CA LYS A 234 15.30 6.40 33.22
C LYS A 234 15.16 7.91 32.98
N GLY A 235 14.32 8.57 33.76
CA GLY A 235 13.99 10.00 33.57
C GLY A 235 12.89 10.26 32.53
N GLY A 236 12.35 9.23 31.87
CA GLY A 236 11.29 9.35 30.86
C GLY A 236 11.81 9.57 29.43
N PHE A 237 10.87 9.67 28.48
CA PHE A 237 11.18 9.91 27.08
C PHE A 237 11.18 11.40 26.73
N ASP A 238 12.15 11.83 25.91
CA ASP A 238 12.18 13.17 25.32
C ASP A 238 11.48 13.16 23.96
N PRO A 239 10.40 13.94 23.75
CA PRO A 239 9.66 14.00 22.48
C PRO A 239 10.47 14.56 21.31
N LYS A 240 11.64 15.18 21.56
CA LYS A 240 12.54 15.70 20.53
C LYS A 240 13.56 14.66 20.06
N LEU A 241 13.58 13.47 20.64
CA LEU A 241 14.52 12.40 20.30
C LEU A 241 13.84 11.23 19.61
N ALA A 242 14.55 10.62 18.67
CA ALA A 242 14.27 9.26 18.23
C ALA A 242 15.00 8.27 19.14
N TYR A 243 14.33 7.18 19.50
CA TYR A 243 14.90 6.06 20.24
C TYR A 243 14.98 4.84 19.32
N GLU A 244 16.16 4.25 19.18
CA GLU A 244 16.41 3.07 18.34
C GLU A 244 16.86 1.91 19.22
N LEU A 245 15.97 0.92 19.39
CA LEU A 245 16.19 -0.27 20.20
C LEU A 245 16.47 -1.48 19.31
N VAL A 246 17.60 -2.15 19.55
CA VAL A 246 17.94 -3.46 18.97
C VAL A 246 17.99 -4.51 20.06
N TYR A 247 17.29 -5.62 19.87
CA TYR A 247 17.31 -6.76 20.78
C TYR A 247 17.16 -8.08 20.03
N THR A 248 17.44 -9.19 20.69
CA THR A 248 17.17 -10.53 20.16
C THR A 248 15.75 -10.93 20.52
N ALA A 249 14.91 -11.19 19.52
CA ALA A 249 13.56 -11.69 19.67
C ALA A 249 13.50 -13.22 19.47
N LYS A 250 12.32 -13.77 19.75
CA LYS A 250 11.99 -15.18 19.54
C LYS A 250 10.62 -15.33 18.90
N ASP A 251 10.32 -16.53 18.41
CA ASP A 251 8.98 -16.96 17.99
C ASP A 251 8.42 -16.17 16.79
N PRO A 252 9.11 -16.12 15.63
CA PRO A 252 8.62 -15.41 14.45
C PRO A 252 7.37 -16.09 13.87
N LEU A 253 6.37 -15.28 13.55
CA LEU A 253 5.23 -15.70 12.73
C LEU A 253 5.65 -15.88 11.27
N VAL A 254 5.11 -16.89 10.60
CA VAL A 254 5.31 -17.13 9.16
C VAL A 254 4.35 -16.25 8.36
N LEU A 255 4.59 -14.93 8.40
CA LEU A 255 3.65 -13.93 7.89
C LEU A 255 3.47 -13.95 6.35
N GLY A 256 4.44 -14.46 5.60
CA GLY A 256 4.35 -14.60 4.13
C GLY A 256 3.19 -15.51 3.67
N ILE A 257 2.64 -16.34 4.56
CA ILE A 257 1.40 -17.11 4.33
C ILE A 257 0.23 -16.20 3.94
N GLY A 258 0.23 -14.94 4.36
CA GLY A 258 -0.78 -13.95 3.95
C GLY A 258 -0.94 -13.83 2.44
N PHE A 259 0.14 -13.99 1.64
CA PHE A 259 0.07 -14.01 0.18
C PHE A 259 -0.64 -15.26 -0.36
N ALA A 260 -0.32 -16.43 0.20
CA ALA A 260 -0.99 -17.69 -0.15
C ALA A 260 -2.47 -17.65 0.24
N ALA A 261 -2.81 -17.15 1.43
CA ALA A 261 -4.19 -17.03 1.89
C ALA A 261 -5.07 -16.24 0.91
N THR A 262 -4.56 -15.10 0.38
CA THR A 262 -5.28 -14.31 -0.63
C THR A 262 -5.39 -15.02 -1.98
N ARG A 263 -4.30 -15.66 -2.45
CA ARG A 263 -4.30 -16.48 -3.67
C ARG A 263 -5.38 -17.56 -3.58
N ASP A 264 -5.42 -18.28 -2.47
CA ASP A 264 -6.21 -19.49 -2.27
C ASP A 264 -7.69 -19.18 -2.15
N ILE A 265 -8.07 -18.18 -1.34
CA ILE A 265 -9.49 -17.81 -1.19
C ILE A 265 -10.07 -17.18 -2.45
N THR A 266 -9.27 -16.40 -3.18
CA THR A 266 -9.71 -15.81 -4.45
C THR A 266 -9.88 -16.90 -5.51
N ALA A 267 -8.92 -17.82 -5.63
CA ALA A 267 -9.04 -18.95 -6.55
C ALA A 267 -10.24 -19.85 -6.20
N PHE A 268 -10.48 -20.09 -4.90
CA PHE A 268 -11.62 -20.84 -4.42
C PHE A 268 -12.95 -20.19 -4.79
N PHE A 269 -13.20 -18.91 -4.46
CA PHE A 269 -14.46 -18.28 -4.85
C PHE A 269 -14.59 -18.11 -6.38
N LYS A 270 -13.48 -18.06 -7.12
CA LYS A 270 -13.49 -17.99 -8.59
C LYS A 270 -13.84 -19.33 -9.25
N ARG A 271 -13.34 -20.46 -8.74
CA ARG A 271 -13.41 -21.78 -9.44
C ARG A 271 -13.81 -22.98 -8.59
N GLY A 272 -13.82 -22.85 -7.26
CA GLY A 272 -14.10 -23.94 -6.34
C GLY A 272 -15.55 -24.41 -6.38
N GLU A 273 -15.74 -25.68 -6.10
CA GLU A 273 -17.07 -26.29 -5.99
C GLU A 273 -17.78 -25.88 -4.70
N ASP A 274 -19.10 -25.93 -4.71
CA ASP A 274 -19.93 -25.78 -3.51
C ASP A 274 -20.08 -27.14 -2.83
N THR A 275 -19.40 -27.35 -1.71
CA THR A 275 -19.47 -28.59 -0.93
C THR A 275 -19.83 -28.30 0.53
N PRO A 276 -20.35 -29.27 1.30
CA PRO A 276 -20.62 -29.06 2.73
C PRO A 276 -19.41 -28.66 3.55
N ALA A 277 -18.19 -29.08 3.16
CA ALA A 277 -16.95 -28.73 3.86
C ALA A 277 -16.44 -27.35 3.45
N THR A 278 -16.66 -26.97 2.19
CA THR A 278 -16.22 -25.71 1.59
C THR A 278 -17.41 -25.05 0.86
N PRO A 279 -18.41 -24.50 1.58
CA PRO A 279 -19.53 -23.83 0.93
C PRO A 279 -19.05 -22.67 0.07
N ASN A 280 -19.48 -22.65 -1.19
CA ASN A 280 -19.17 -21.60 -2.16
C ASN A 280 -20.48 -20.95 -2.68
N PRO A 281 -20.93 -19.84 -2.08
CA PRO A 281 -22.19 -19.17 -2.43
C PRO A 281 -22.18 -18.48 -3.81
N VAL A 282 -21.05 -18.51 -4.53
CA VAL A 282 -20.88 -17.94 -5.87
C VAL A 282 -20.31 -18.95 -6.88
N ALA A 283 -20.40 -20.25 -6.57
CA ALA A 283 -19.91 -21.32 -7.44
C ALA A 283 -20.48 -21.19 -8.87
N GLY A 284 -19.59 -21.22 -9.86
CA GLY A 284 -19.94 -21.09 -11.29
C GLY A 284 -20.37 -19.69 -11.74
N GLN A 285 -20.40 -18.68 -10.85
CA GLN A 285 -20.85 -17.32 -11.17
C GLN A 285 -19.70 -16.36 -11.50
N VAL A 286 -18.49 -16.61 -10.97
CA VAL A 286 -17.33 -15.75 -11.19
C VAL A 286 -16.58 -16.19 -12.45
N LYS A 287 -16.41 -15.27 -13.40
CA LYS A 287 -15.65 -15.48 -14.64
C LYS A 287 -14.29 -14.78 -14.59
N TRP A 288 -14.26 -13.58 -14.01
CA TRP A 288 -13.05 -12.76 -13.89
C TRP A 288 -12.89 -12.25 -12.46
N ALA A 289 -11.65 -12.04 -12.04
CA ALA A 289 -11.31 -11.44 -10.76
C ALA A 289 -10.40 -10.23 -10.95
N ILE A 290 -10.72 -9.14 -10.26
CA ILE A 290 -9.92 -7.92 -10.21
C ILE A 290 -9.49 -7.67 -8.78
N GLY A 291 -8.18 -7.54 -8.56
CA GLY A 291 -7.61 -7.18 -7.26
C GLY A 291 -7.31 -5.68 -7.17
N VAL A 292 -7.81 -5.02 -6.13
CA VAL A 292 -7.58 -3.60 -5.87
C VAL A 292 -6.99 -3.42 -4.47
N GLY A 293 -5.98 -2.57 -4.36
CA GLY A 293 -5.39 -2.22 -3.06
C GLY A 293 -4.96 -0.77 -3.02
N VAL A 294 -5.17 -0.10 -1.89
CA VAL A 294 -4.84 1.32 -1.69
C VAL A 294 -3.73 1.46 -0.64
N SER A 295 -2.68 2.21 -0.95
CA SER A 295 -1.57 2.50 -0.03
C SER A 295 -0.83 1.20 0.35
N GLN A 296 -0.77 0.83 1.64
CA GLN A 296 -0.22 -0.46 2.09
C GLN A 296 -0.83 -1.65 1.34
N ALA A 297 -2.15 -1.62 1.10
CA ALA A 297 -2.83 -2.68 0.37
C ALA A 297 -2.41 -2.71 -1.12
N GLY A 298 -2.06 -1.56 -1.71
CA GLY A 298 -1.49 -1.51 -3.06
C GLY A 298 -0.07 -2.08 -3.10
N ASN A 299 0.77 -1.75 -2.10
CA ASN A 299 2.10 -2.35 -1.94
C ASN A 299 2.01 -3.87 -1.76
N TYR A 300 0.94 -4.35 -1.11
CA TYR A 300 0.68 -5.78 -0.94
C TYR A 300 0.37 -6.45 -2.27
N MET A 301 -0.48 -5.85 -3.11
CA MET A 301 -0.79 -6.39 -4.45
C MET A 301 0.46 -6.46 -5.34
N ARG A 302 1.33 -5.46 -5.26
CA ARG A 302 2.63 -5.46 -5.96
C ARG A 302 3.51 -6.61 -5.48
N SER A 303 3.62 -6.81 -4.16
CA SER A 303 4.36 -7.95 -3.59
C SER A 303 3.77 -9.30 -3.97
N LEU A 304 2.43 -9.43 -3.94
CA LEU A 304 1.71 -10.66 -4.30
C LEU A 304 2.06 -11.07 -5.73
N LEU A 305 1.93 -10.14 -6.68
CA LEU A 305 2.27 -10.39 -8.08
C LEU A 305 3.76 -10.70 -8.25
N HIS A 306 4.63 -9.85 -7.68
CA HIS A 306 6.08 -10.00 -7.77
C HIS A 306 6.54 -11.36 -7.28
N LEU A 307 6.00 -11.84 -6.16
CA LEU A 307 6.36 -13.12 -5.55
C LEU A 307 5.69 -14.33 -6.22
N GLY A 308 4.86 -14.13 -7.25
CA GLY A 308 4.31 -15.19 -8.09
C GLY A 308 2.95 -15.72 -7.62
N PHE A 309 2.30 -15.07 -6.66
CA PHE A 309 1.03 -15.52 -6.09
C PHE A 309 -0.19 -15.21 -6.97
N ASN A 310 0.01 -14.70 -8.20
CA ASN A 310 -1.07 -14.65 -9.19
C ASN A 310 -1.27 -15.98 -9.95
N GLN A 311 -0.40 -16.97 -9.69
CA GLN A 311 -0.58 -18.36 -10.10
C GLN A 311 -1.16 -19.16 -8.92
N ALA A 312 -2.35 -19.72 -9.08
CA ALA A 312 -2.96 -20.62 -8.11
C ALA A 312 -2.24 -21.99 -8.06
N GLU A 313 -2.52 -22.82 -7.05
CA GLU A 313 -1.86 -24.14 -6.92
C GLU A 313 -2.17 -25.07 -8.11
N ASP A 314 -3.36 -24.93 -8.71
CA ASP A 314 -3.81 -25.60 -9.94
C ASP A 314 -3.17 -25.01 -11.23
N GLY A 315 -2.35 -23.96 -11.11
CA GLY A 315 -1.71 -23.25 -12.22
C GLY A 315 -2.57 -22.13 -12.84
N GLY A 316 -3.83 -21.99 -12.43
CA GLY A 316 -4.74 -21.00 -12.99
C GLY A 316 -4.48 -19.55 -12.54
N ILE A 317 -4.96 -18.60 -13.33
CA ILE A 317 -4.87 -17.17 -13.02
C ILE A 317 -5.78 -16.83 -11.83
N VAL A 318 -5.21 -16.17 -10.82
CA VAL A 318 -5.95 -15.66 -9.66
C VAL A 318 -6.68 -14.38 -10.02
N PHE A 319 -5.94 -13.32 -10.38
CA PHE A 319 -6.49 -12.04 -10.83
C PHE A 319 -6.24 -11.84 -12.32
N ASP A 320 -7.30 -11.50 -13.06
CA ASP A 320 -7.26 -11.13 -14.48
C ASP A 320 -6.95 -9.64 -14.65
N GLY A 321 -7.30 -8.82 -13.64
CA GLY A 321 -6.96 -7.41 -13.57
C GLY A 321 -6.42 -7.01 -12.18
N LEU A 322 -5.53 -6.02 -12.13
CA LEU A 322 -5.01 -5.46 -10.90
C LEU A 322 -4.97 -3.92 -10.92
N ASN A 323 -5.30 -3.30 -9.79
CA ASN A 323 -5.05 -1.88 -9.55
C ASN A 323 -4.37 -1.63 -8.19
N PRO A 324 -3.03 -1.69 -8.13
CA PRO A 324 -2.28 -1.14 -7.00
C PRO A 324 -2.33 0.40 -7.05
N GLN A 325 -3.12 0.98 -6.13
CA GLN A 325 -3.27 2.42 -6.00
C GLN A 325 -2.29 2.98 -4.97
N ILE A 326 -1.71 4.14 -5.29
CA ILE A 326 -0.84 4.95 -4.44
C ILE A 326 0.26 4.12 -3.74
N ALA A 327 0.84 3.21 -4.53
CA ALA A 327 1.78 2.20 -4.08
C ALA A 327 3.09 2.28 -4.87
N ALA A 328 4.17 2.61 -4.17
CA ALA A 328 5.52 2.79 -4.72
C ALA A 328 6.50 1.71 -4.21
N ARG A 329 6.04 0.79 -3.37
CA ARG A 329 6.89 -0.12 -2.59
C ARG A 329 6.30 -1.52 -2.56
N HIS A 330 7.04 -2.44 -1.96
CA HIS A 330 6.56 -3.73 -1.51
C HIS A 330 6.03 -3.65 -0.09
N THR A 331 5.05 -4.50 0.24
CA THR A 331 4.70 -4.76 1.64
C THR A 331 5.78 -5.67 2.26
N PRO A 332 6.45 -5.23 3.34
CA PRO A 332 7.48 -6.00 4.03
C PRO A 332 6.85 -7.13 4.87
N LEU A 333 6.45 -8.22 4.20
CA LEU A 333 5.73 -9.34 4.81
C LEU A 333 6.56 -10.64 4.85
N ASN A 334 7.48 -10.82 3.89
CA ASN A 334 8.08 -12.12 3.62
C ASN A 334 9.46 -12.33 4.22
N PHE A 335 9.79 -11.80 5.39
CA PHE A 335 11.06 -12.07 6.08
C PHE A 335 10.86 -12.31 7.57
N ARG A 336 11.86 -12.88 8.24
CA ARG A 336 11.77 -13.21 9.66
C ARG A 336 11.57 -11.96 10.52
N PHE A 337 10.60 -12.01 11.45
CA PHE A 337 10.19 -10.87 12.30
C PHE A 337 9.74 -9.63 11.51
N ALA A 338 9.17 -9.85 10.33
CA ALA A 338 8.53 -8.82 9.52
C ALA A 338 7.49 -8.00 10.31
N VAL A 339 7.33 -6.77 9.86
CA VAL A 339 6.34 -5.80 10.36
C VAL A 339 5.59 -5.31 9.13
N PRO A 340 4.42 -5.89 8.80
CA PRO A 340 3.71 -5.55 7.60
C PRO A 340 3.20 -4.10 7.68
N GLY A 341 3.74 -3.24 6.82
CA GLY A 341 3.43 -1.81 6.79
C GLY A 341 4.66 -0.96 6.55
N GLY A 342 4.62 0.26 7.09
CA GLY A 342 5.70 1.23 6.97
C GLY A 342 5.41 2.34 5.96
N ALA A 343 5.91 3.53 6.28
CA ALA A 343 5.77 4.76 5.54
C ALA A 343 7.04 5.15 4.77
N ALA A 344 7.98 4.21 4.62
CA ALA A 344 9.33 4.49 4.12
C ALA A 344 10.12 5.42 5.04
N THR A 345 9.87 5.31 6.34
CA THR A 345 10.67 6.00 7.36
C THR A 345 12.05 5.33 7.47
N LEU A 346 12.95 5.96 8.21
CA LEU A 346 14.32 5.49 8.36
C LEU A 346 14.39 4.02 8.81
N PHE A 347 15.11 3.21 8.04
CA PHE A 347 15.35 1.76 8.22
C PHE A 347 14.14 0.84 7.98
N GLU A 348 13.00 1.36 7.50
CA GLU A 348 11.89 0.49 7.12
C GLU A 348 12.15 -0.21 5.77
N PRO A 349 12.14 -1.56 5.72
CA PRO A 349 12.21 -2.28 4.46
C PRO A 349 10.92 -2.08 3.63
N GLY A 350 10.96 -2.46 2.37
CA GLY A 350 9.87 -2.29 1.41
C GLY A 350 10.34 -1.76 0.05
N SER A 351 11.54 -1.21 -0.05
CA SER A 351 12.06 -0.62 -1.31
C SER A 351 13.19 -1.40 -1.94
N GLU A 352 13.62 -2.51 -1.35
CA GLU A 352 14.88 -3.18 -1.70
C GLU A 352 14.76 -3.97 -3.02
N GLY A 353 13.56 -4.45 -3.33
CA GLY A 353 13.23 -5.23 -4.52
C GLY A 353 13.03 -4.39 -5.79
N PRO A 354 12.56 -5.02 -6.88
CA PRO A 354 12.17 -4.31 -8.11
C PRO A 354 10.91 -3.48 -7.89
N LEU A 355 10.96 -2.20 -8.25
CA LEU A 355 9.80 -1.31 -8.14
C LEU A 355 9.15 -1.01 -9.50
N TRP A 356 9.61 -1.65 -10.56
CA TRP A 356 9.24 -1.34 -11.94
C TRP A 356 8.55 -2.54 -12.60
N TRP A 357 7.65 -2.24 -13.54
CA TRP A 357 6.87 -3.26 -14.23
C TRP A 357 7.65 -4.03 -15.29
N SER A 358 8.54 -3.37 -16.02
CA SER A 358 9.35 -3.99 -17.08
C SER A 358 10.77 -4.23 -16.63
N ARG A 359 11.47 -5.19 -17.25
CA ARG A 359 12.85 -5.53 -16.87
C ARG A 359 13.77 -4.31 -16.88
N TYR A 360 14.41 -4.05 -15.74
CA TYR A 360 15.42 -3.00 -15.57
C TYR A 360 16.64 -3.56 -14.86
N ASN A 361 17.83 -3.16 -15.31
CA ASN A 361 19.10 -3.57 -14.75
C ASN A 361 19.55 -2.59 -13.67
N ASP A 362 19.32 -2.97 -12.42
CA ASP A 362 19.62 -2.15 -11.24
C ASP A 362 21.10 -2.21 -10.86
N ARG A 363 21.90 -1.56 -11.70
CA ARG A 363 23.35 -1.43 -11.51
C ARG A 363 23.69 -0.56 -10.31
N THR A 364 22.89 0.47 -10.02
CA THR A 364 23.14 1.39 -8.92
C THR A 364 23.11 0.66 -7.57
N ARG A 365 22.21 -0.31 -7.37
CA ARG A 365 22.17 -1.11 -6.13
C ARG A 365 22.86 -2.47 -6.26
N GLY A 366 23.17 -2.91 -7.48
CA GLY A 366 23.78 -4.21 -7.75
C GLY A 366 22.80 -5.37 -7.58
N ASN A 367 21.53 -5.17 -7.95
CA ASN A 367 20.45 -6.14 -7.78
C ASN A 367 20.18 -7.01 -9.03
N GLY A 368 20.91 -6.73 -10.12
CA GLY A 368 20.74 -7.42 -11.41
C GLY A 368 19.54 -6.91 -12.19
N THR A 369 19.11 -7.70 -13.19
CA THR A 369 17.97 -7.36 -14.05
C THR A 369 16.72 -8.10 -13.61
N THR A 370 15.75 -7.35 -13.10
CA THR A 370 14.50 -7.89 -12.52
C THR A 370 13.29 -7.10 -13.00
N SER A 371 12.08 -7.60 -12.77
CA SER A 371 10.82 -6.85 -12.89
C SER A 371 9.74 -7.41 -11.96
N LEU A 372 8.71 -6.61 -11.66
CA LEU A 372 7.51 -7.09 -10.97
C LEU A 372 6.75 -8.18 -11.75
N LEU A 373 6.97 -8.28 -13.07
CA LEU A 373 6.25 -9.19 -13.96
C LEU A 373 7.01 -10.50 -14.23
N ASP A 374 8.27 -10.64 -13.78
CA ASP A 374 9.13 -11.78 -14.15
C ASP A 374 8.46 -13.14 -13.84
N ARG A 375 7.84 -13.29 -12.67
CA ARG A 375 7.20 -14.55 -12.26
C ARG A 375 5.87 -14.82 -12.96
N CYS A 376 5.06 -13.79 -13.16
CA CYS A 376 3.78 -13.98 -13.86
C CYS A 376 4.00 -14.24 -15.36
N ASN A 377 5.03 -13.66 -15.96
CA ASN A 377 5.41 -13.93 -17.36
C ASN A 377 5.89 -15.37 -17.53
N ALA A 378 6.66 -15.89 -16.58
CA ALA A 378 7.15 -17.27 -16.63
C ALA A 378 6.04 -18.33 -16.47
N THR A 379 4.84 -17.92 -16.07
CA THR A 379 3.72 -18.81 -15.76
C THR A 379 2.45 -18.48 -16.55
N ASP A 380 2.54 -17.55 -17.51
CA ASP A 380 1.39 -17.03 -18.28
C ASP A 380 0.22 -16.56 -17.40
N THR A 381 0.54 -15.98 -16.25
CA THR A 381 -0.43 -15.52 -15.25
C THR A 381 -0.42 -14.00 -15.06
N CYS A 382 0.13 -13.21 -15.99
CA CYS A 382 0.14 -11.76 -15.81
C CYS A 382 -1.26 -11.14 -16.00
N PRO A 383 -1.72 -10.28 -15.06
CA PRO A 383 -2.99 -9.57 -15.19
C PRO A 383 -2.86 -8.36 -16.12
N LYS A 384 -4.00 -7.78 -16.50
CA LYS A 384 -4.11 -6.40 -16.95
C LYS A 384 -3.93 -5.46 -15.76
N ILE A 385 -3.00 -4.51 -15.81
CA ILE A 385 -2.60 -3.71 -14.65
C ILE A 385 -2.86 -2.24 -14.92
N PHE A 386 -3.65 -1.60 -14.05
CA PHE A 386 -3.63 -0.16 -13.90
C PHE A 386 -2.78 0.19 -12.69
N GLU A 387 -1.73 0.98 -12.87
CA GLU A 387 -1.04 1.61 -11.77
C GLU A 387 -1.54 3.05 -11.65
N THR A 388 -2.11 3.38 -10.51
CA THR A 388 -2.64 4.72 -10.23
C THR A 388 -1.97 5.32 -9.02
N PHE A 389 -1.53 6.57 -9.09
CA PHE A 389 -0.83 7.23 -7.98
C PHE A 389 -0.90 8.74 -8.09
N THR A 390 -0.48 9.44 -7.04
CA THR A 390 -0.57 10.89 -6.89
C THR A 390 0.81 11.53 -6.77
N SER A 391 0.84 12.85 -6.60
CA SER A 391 2.07 13.59 -6.33
C SER A 391 2.75 13.15 -5.03
N ALA A 392 1.95 12.86 -3.99
CA ALA A 392 2.47 12.50 -2.68
C ALA A 392 3.38 11.26 -2.69
N GLU A 393 3.22 10.33 -3.64
CA GLU A 393 4.06 9.14 -3.72
C GLU A 393 5.49 9.45 -4.21
N PHE A 394 5.67 10.50 -5.01
CA PHE A 394 7.01 10.99 -5.37
C PHE A 394 7.73 11.55 -4.14
N TRP A 395 7.02 12.39 -3.37
CA TRP A 395 7.59 13.10 -2.23
C TRP A 395 7.78 12.23 -1.00
N GLY A 396 6.82 11.37 -0.69
CA GLY A 396 6.77 10.62 0.57
C GLY A 396 7.06 9.12 0.46
N LEU A 397 6.74 8.46 -0.67
CA LEU A 397 6.78 6.99 -0.79
C LEU A 397 7.83 6.43 -1.77
N ARG A 398 8.71 7.28 -2.31
CA ARG A 398 9.83 6.90 -3.21
C ARG A 398 9.38 6.35 -4.57
N MET A 399 8.32 6.91 -5.18
CA MET A 399 7.78 6.48 -6.49
C MET A 399 8.72 6.69 -7.68
N SER A 400 9.69 7.61 -7.59
CA SER A 400 10.52 7.97 -8.75
C SER A 400 11.19 6.76 -9.44
N PRO A 401 11.86 5.83 -8.74
CA PRO A 401 12.54 4.71 -9.41
C PRO A 401 11.60 3.71 -10.10
N ASP A 402 10.32 3.68 -9.76
CA ASP A 402 9.30 2.87 -10.45
C ASP A 402 9.13 3.30 -11.92
N LEU A 403 9.49 4.55 -12.22
CA LEU A 403 9.40 5.14 -13.55
C LEU A 403 10.75 5.16 -14.27
N ILE A 404 11.83 5.47 -13.56
CA ILE A 404 13.12 5.86 -14.18
C ILE A 404 14.33 5.08 -13.66
N GLY A 405 14.08 4.04 -12.88
CA GLY A 405 15.12 3.22 -12.29
C GLY A 405 15.94 3.94 -11.22
N THR A 406 16.98 3.27 -10.75
CA THR A 406 17.80 3.71 -9.61
C THR A 406 18.99 4.56 -10.02
N ASP A 407 19.32 4.64 -11.31
CA ASP A 407 20.28 5.61 -11.85
C ASP A 407 19.62 6.92 -12.30
N ALA A 408 18.29 6.93 -12.43
CA ALA A 408 17.48 8.09 -12.82
C ALA A 408 17.91 8.72 -14.17
N LYS A 409 18.32 7.88 -15.14
CA LYS A 409 18.87 8.33 -16.43
C LYS A 409 17.92 8.21 -17.61
N ALA A 410 16.93 7.33 -17.55
CA ALA A 410 16.01 7.08 -18.64
C ALA A 410 14.67 6.55 -18.11
N ASP A 411 13.60 6.77 -18.87
CA ASP A 411 12.30 6.16 -18.59
C ASP A 411 12.36 4.65 -18.79
N ILE A 412 11.77 3.90 -17.85
CA ILE A 412 11.52 2.46 -17.98
C ILE A 412 10.24 2.30 -18.81
N PRO A 413 10.27 1.59 -19.95
CA PRO A 413 9.09 1.38 -20.77
C PRO A 413 8.04 0.55 -20.02
N LEU A 414 6.76 0.79 -20.29
CA LEU A 414 5.68 -0.03 -19.74
C LEU A 414 5.44 -1.26 -20.62
N ALA A 415 5.17 -2.40 -19.98
CA ALA A 415 4.71 -3.59 -20.67
C ALA A 415 3.31 -3.39 -21.26
N ALA A 416 2.97 -4.14 -22.32
CA ALA A 416 1.70 -3.95 -23.03
C ALA A 416 0.46 -4.14 -22.14
N ASN A 417 0.55 -5.00 -21.12
CA ASN A 417 -0.49 -5.27 -20.12
C ASN A 417 -0.49 -4.28 -18.95
N VAL A 418 0.26 -3.17 -19.01
CA VAL A 418 0.31 -2.13 -17.96
C VAL A 418 -0.14 -0.80 -18.52
N ARG A 419 -1.04 -0.11 -17.81
CA ARG A 419 -1.36 1.31 -18.01
C ARG A 419 -1.05 2.08 -16.73
N ARG A 420 -0.47 3.26 -16.88
CA ARG A 420 -0.03 4.12 -15.78
C ARG A 420 -0.77 5.44 -15.82
N TYR A 421 -1.45 5.78 -14.74
CA TYR A 421 -2.17 7.04 -14.59
C TYR A 421 -1.72 7.77 -13.34
N TYR A 422 -1.10 8.91 -13.56
CA TYR A 422 -0.65 9.80 -12.49
C TYR A 422 -1.64 10.94 -12.30
N PHE A 423 -2.03 11.19 -11.05
CA PHE A 423 -2.89 12.31 -10.65
C PHE A 423 -2.01 13.46 -10.12
N PRO A 424 -1.73 14.48 -10.94
CA PRO A 424 -0.86 15.58 -10.55
C PRO A 424 -1.48 16.42 -9.45
N SER A 425 -0.60 17.00 -8.65
CA SER A 425 -0.92 18.02 -7.67
C SER A 425 -1.90 17.51 -6.62
N THR A 426 -1.80 16.23 -6.25
CA THR A 426 -2.74 15.56 -5.34
C THR A 426 -2.03 14.94 -4.15
N THR A 427 -2.65 15.07 -2.96
CA THR A 427 -2.23 14.42 -1.72
C THR A 427 -2.51 12.92 -1.74
N HIS A 428 -1.86 12.17 -0.84
CA HIS A 428 -2.05 10.73 -0.70
C HIS A 428 -3.52 10.40 -0.39
N GLY A 429 -4.11 9.57 -1.25
CA GLY A 429 -5.53 9.18 -1.17
C GLY A 429 -6.51 10.15 -1.82
N GLY A 430 -6.06 11.31 -2.31
CA GLY A 430 -6.93 12.36 -2.83
C GLY A 430 -7.50 13.27 -1.73
N GLY A 431 -7.75 14.51 -2.07
CA GLY A 431 -8.48 15.47 -1.24
C GLY A 431 -10.00 15.32 -1.33
N GLY A 432 -10.71 16.09 -0.51
CA GLY A 432 -12.17 16.01 -0.39
C GLY A 432 -12.96 16.50 -1.61
N GLY A 433 -12.32 17.14 -2.59
CA GLY A 433 -12.98 17.76 -3.73
C GLY A 433 -13.66 19.08 -3.39
N GLY A 434 -14.61 19.49 -4.23
CA GLY A 434 -15.33 20.76 -4.09
C GLY A 434 -14.53 22.00 -4.51
N PHE A 435 -15.13 23.17 -4.28
CA PHE A 435 -14.61 24.48 -4.67
C PHE A 435 -14.74 25.49 -3.53
N ALA A 436 -13.81 25.42 -2.58
CA ALA A 436 -13.65 26.43 -1.53
C ALA A 436 -12.31 27.16 -1.75
N ILE A 437 -12.33 28.50 -1.70
CA ILE A 437 -11.11 29.32 -1.87
C ILE A 437 -10.15 29.10 -0.70
N VAL A 438 -10.68 29.16 0.52
CA VAL A 438 -9.99 28.77 1.75
C VAL A 438 -10.92 27.77 2.42
N ASP A 439 -10.45 26.56 2.66
CA ASP A 439 -11.18 25.62 3.53
C ASP A 439 -10.60 25.75 4.96
N PRO A 440 -11.23 26.52 5.85
CA PRO A 440 -10.83 26.57 7.27
C PRO A 440 -11.06 25.22 7.99
N ALA A 441 -11.73 24.25 7.35
CA ALA A 441 -12.15 23.00 7.94
C ALA A 441 -11.44 21.76 7.38
N ALA A 442 -10.50 21.86 6.43
CA ALA A 442 -9.70 20.70 6.02
C ALA A 442 -8.74 20.34 7.17
N PRO A 443 -9.00 19.27 7.95
CA PRO A 443 -8.13 18.95 9.07
C PRO A 443 -6.75 18.61 8.53
N VAL A 444 -5.74 19.38 8.95
CA VAL A 444 -4.35 18.99 8.69
C VAL A 444 -4.05 17.79 9.57
N ARG A 445 -4.09 16.58 9.00
CA ARG A 445 -3.57 15.40 9.70
C ARG A 445 -2.07 15.62 9.94
N GLY A 446 -1.59 15.38 11.15
CA GLY A 446 -0.15 15.36 11.44
C GLY A 446 0.51 16.70 11.79
N ALA A 447 -0.24 17.77 12.08
CA ALA A 447 0.32 19.07 12.45
C ALA A 447 1.27 19.65 11.39
N CYS A 448 0.87 19.65 10.11
CA CYS A 448 1.61 20.31 9.04
C CYS A 448 1.37 21.83 9.00
N VAL A 449 2.25 22.57 8.32
CA VAL A 449 2.21 24.03 8.19
C VAL A 449 1.11 24.52 7.25
N LEU A 450 0.95 23.88 6.08
CA LEU A 450 -0.07 24.27 5.10
C LEU A 450 -1.40 23.54 5.33
N PRO A 451 -2.54 24.16 4.98
CA PRO A 451 -3.84 23.47 4.90
C PRO A 451 -3.77 22.24 3.99
N GLY A 452 -4.67 21.27 4.23
CA GLY A 452 -4.74 20.06 3.42
C GLY A 452 -5.12 20.33 1.96
N ASN A 453 -4.51 19.59 1.04
CA ASN A 453 -4.80 19.67 -0.38
C ASN A 453 -6.19 19.06 -0.71
N PRO A 454 -7.17 19.85 -1.22
CA PRO A 454 -8.51 19.35 -1.52
C PRO A 454 -8.64 18.66 -2.88
N ASN A 455 -7.59 18.63 -3.70
CA ASN A 455 -7.64 18.09 -5.06
C ASN A 455 -8.01 16.58 -5.08
N PRO A 456 -9.13 16.16 -5.70
CA PRO A 456 -9.65 14.79 -5.57
C PRO A 456 -9.05 13.81 -6.59
N THR A 457 -9.24 12.51 -6.32
CA THR A 457 -8.99 11.40 -7.28
C THR A 457 -10.19 10.48 -7.46
N ARG A 458 -11.22 10.61 -6.62
CA ARG A 458 -12.32 9.65 -6.48
C ARG A 458 -13.04 9.40 -7.80
N GLU A 459 -13.39 10.45 -8.52
CA GLU A 459 -14.17 10.38 -9.76
C GLU A 459 -13.35 9.75 -10.89
N GLN A 460 -12.05 10.08 -10.96
CA GLN A 460 -11.12 9.48 -11.91
C GLN A 460 -10.93 7.98 -11.65
N LEU A 461 -10.77 7.59 -10.39
CA LEU A 461 -10.64 6.19 -9.99
C LEU A 461 -11.91 5.38 -10.30
N ARG A 462 -13.09 5.99 -10.21
CA ARG A 462 -14.35 5.35 -10.63
C ARG A 462 -14.38 5.10 -12.13
N ALA A 463 -14.04 6.10 -12.95
CA ALA A 463 -13.96 5.93 -14.40
C ALA A 463 -12.93 4.84 -14.79
N LEU A 464 -11.74 4.88 -14.17
CA LEU A 464 -10.68 3.91 -14.42
C LEU A 464 -11.02 2.49 -13.95
N THR A 465 -11.81 2.34 -12.89
CA THR A 465 -12.28 1.01 -12.45
C THR A 465 -13.13 0.33 -13.51
N LEU A 466 -14.06 1.06 -14.13
CA LEU A 466 -14.87 0.57 -15.24
C LEU A 466 -14.02 0.30 -16.49
N ALA A 467 -13.04 1.17 -16.77
CA ALA A 467 -12.12 0.97 -17.89
C ALA A 467 -11.25 -0.29 -17.71
N LEU A 468 -10.81 -0.60 -16.48
CA LEU A 468 -10.05 -1.83 -16.20
C LEU A 468 -10.91 -3.08 -16.42
N GLN A 469 -12.18 -3.08 -16.00
CA GLN A 469 -13.11 -4.18 -16.29
C GLN A 469 -13.26 -4.40 -17.79
N ARG A 470 -13.49 -3.32 -18.54
CA ARG A 470 -13.60 -3.38 -20.01
C ARG A 470 -12.30 -3.90 -20.66
N TRP A 471 -11.14 -3.56 -20.10
CA TRP A 471 -9.86 -4.07 -20.60
C TRP A 471 -9.65 -5.56 -20.35
N VAL A 472 -10.10 -6.05 -19.20
CA VAL A 472 -10.16 -7.50 -18.93
C VAL A 472 -11.06 -8.23 -19.94
N LEU A 473 -12.12 -7.57 -20.42
CA LEU A 473 -13.00 -8.09 -21.48
C LEU A 473 -12.46 -7.88 -22.91
N GLY A 474 -11.30 -7.24 -23.08
CA GLY A 474 -10.62 -7.05 -24.37
C GLY A 474 -10.78 -5.67 -25.01
N ALA A 475 -11.48 -4.72 -24.37
CA ALA A 475 -11.59 -3.35 -24.88
C ALA A 475 -10.40 -2.48 -24.43
N GLU A 476 -9.73 -1.83 -25.37
CA GLU A 476 -8.55 -1.03 -25.08
C GLU A 476 -8.88 0.19 -24.20
N PRO A 477 -8.17 0.41 -23.07
CA PRO A 477 -8.40 1.55 -22.19
C PRO A 477 -7.76 2.84 -22.72
N PRO A 478 -8.01 4.00 -22.07
CA PRO A 478 -7.24 5.21 -22.32
C PRO A 478 -5.73 4.97 -22.28
N ALA A 479 -4.98 5.74 -23.07
CA ALA A 479 -3.52 5.66 -23.05
C ALA A 479 -2.96 6.08 -21.68
N SER A 480 -1.77 5.59 -21.34
CA SER A 480 -1.10 5.99 -20.10
C SER A 480 -0.78 7.48 -20.10
N VAL A 481 -0.98 8.16 -18.96
CA VAL A 481 -0.70 9.59 -18.79
C VAL A 481 0.07 9.78 -17.49
N TYR A 482 1.36 10.05 -17.60
CA TYR A 482 2.28 10.18 -16.47
C TYR A 482 3.53 10.99 -16.86
N PRO A 483 4.25 11.56 -15.88
CA PRO A 483 5.46 12.35 -16.12
C PRO A 483 6.60 11.44 -16.59
N THR A 484 7.40 11.93 -17.53
CA THR A 484 8.56 11.21 -18.07
C THR A 484 9.81 12.08 -18.05
N LEU A 485 10.98 11.45 -17.96
CA LEU A 485 12.27 12.12 -18.15
C LEU A 485 12.42 12.64 -19.58
N ALA A 486 12.03 11.84 -20.57
CA ALA A 486 12.17 12.18 -21.99
C ALA A 486 11.44 13.48 -22.38
N LYS A 487 10.30 13.78 -21.74
CA LYS A 487 9.55 15.03 -21.95
C LYS A 487 10.04 16.19 -21.08
N GLY A 488 10.99 15.94 -20.16
CA GLY A 488 11.46 16.95 -19.21
C GLY A 488 10.48 17.23 -18.06
N ASP A 489 9.53 16.32 -17.82
CA ASP A 489 8.53 16.43 -16.75
C ASP A 489 9.12 16.10 -15.38
N LEU A 490 10.14 15.24 -15.32
CA LEU A 490 10.78 14.79 -14.08
C LEU A 490 12.11 15.49 -13.85
N VAL A 491 12.27 16.11 -12.67
CA VAL A 491 13.42 16.96 -12.32
C VAL A 491 13.89 16.75 -10.89
N GLU A 492 15.03 17.33 -10.52
CA GLU A 492 15.50 17.33 -9.14
C GLU A 492 14.46 17.96 -8.19
N ALA A 493 14.36 17.44 -6.96
CA ALA A 493 13.41 17.88 -5.95
C ALA A 493 13.85 19.20 -5.27
N THR A 494 13.95 20.26 -6.08
CA THR A 494 14.28 21.62 -5.64
C THR A 494 13.32 22.63 -6.24
N ALA A 495 13.12 23.77 -5.58
CA ALA A 495 12.26 24.84 -6.08
C ALA A 495 12.72 25.32 -7.47
N LYS A 496 14.04 25.49 -7.64
CA LYS A 496 14.63 25.93 -8.92
C LYS A 496 14.37 24.93 -10.06
N ALA A 497 14.62 23.64 -9.83
CA ALA A 497 14.51 22.65 -10.89
C ALA A 497 13.04 22.35 -11.26
N THR A 498 12.16 22.32 -10.26
CA THR A 498 10.70 22.17 -10.45
C THR A 498 10.06 23.38 -11.10
N GLY A 499 10.68 24.56 -11.01
CA GLY A 499 10.06 25.81 -11.45
C GLY A 499 9.05 26.34 -10.44
N PHE A 500 9.11 25.91 -9.18
CA PHE A 500 8.17 26.34 -8.15
C PHE A 500 8.31 27.85 -7.89
N PRO A 501 7.20 28.61 -7.92
CA PRO A 501 7.26 30.05 -7.74
C PRO A 501 7.62 30.42 -6.30
N THR A 502 8.36 31.51 -6.12
CA THR A 502 8.58 32.10 -4.80
C THR A 502 7.29 32.78 -4.34
N ILE A 503 6.57 32.16 -3.42
CA ILE A 503 5.33 32.72 -2.83
C ILE A 503 5.66 33.29 -1.45
N PRO A 504 5.53 34.61 -1.22
CA PRO A 504 5.89 35.23 0.06
C PRO A 504 5.21 34.59 1.28
N GLY A 505 6.01 34.29 2.31
CA GLY A 505 5.52 33.70 3.57
C GLY A 505 5.06 32.24 3.46
N LYS A 506 5.37 31.55 2.36
CA LYS A 506 5.05 30.12 2.16
C LYS A 506 6.32 29.27 2.06
N PRO A 507 6.26 27.99 2.46
CA PRO A 507 7.41 27.10 2.42
C PRO A 507 7.84 26.75 0.99
N SER A 508 9.09 26.33 0.85
CA SER A 508 9.68 25.79 -0.40
C SER A 508 9.63 24.25 -0.41
N PRO A 509 9.57 23.61 -1.59
CA PRO A 509 9.76 22.15 -1.73
C PRO A 509 11.16 21.65 -1.35
N ASP A 510 12.14 22.55 -1.18
CA ASP A 510 13.51 22.17 -0.86
C ASP A 510 13.61 21.37 0.44
N GLY A 511 14.28 20.21 0.38
CA GLY A 511 14.47 19.32 1.51
C GLY A 511 13.20 18.61 2.00
N LYS A 512 12.10 18.59 1.20
CA LYS A 512 10.85 17.91 1.58
C LYS A 512 10.71 16.49 1.04
N LEU A 513 11.64 16.07 0.19
CA LEU A 513 11.69 14.72 -0.36
C LEU A 513 12.11 13.71 0.70
N ASN A 514 11.32 12.66 0.90
CA ASN A 514 11.76 11.46 1.61
C ASN A 514 12.83 10.74 0.78
N VAL A 515 14.09 10.95 1.14
CA VAL A 515 15.25 10.43 0.41
C VAL A 515 15.21 8.90 0.38
N PHE A 516 15.45 8.34 -0.81
CA PHE A 516 15.61 6.91 -0.95
C PHE A 516 17.02 6.49 -0.55
N LEU A 517 17.14 5.96 0.66
CA LEU A 517 18.34 5.29 1.16
C LEU A 517 18.33 3.80 0.77
N ALA A 518 19.37 3.35 0.06
CA ALA A 518 19.58 1.94 -0.22
C ALA A 518 20.26 1.27 1.00
N TYR A 519 19.57 0.30 1.60
CA TYR A 519 20.02 -0.38 2.81
C TYR A 519 20.73 -1.71 2.52
N ASP A 520 21.79 -2.00 3.27
CA ASP A 520 22.33 -3.35 3.46
C ASP A 520 21.84 -3.93 4.79
N PHE A 521 20.90 -4.87 4.71
CA PHE A 521 20.37 -5.63 5.84
C PHE A 521 21.19 -6.89 6.18
N GLY A 522 22.31 -7.10 5.49
CA GLY A 522 23.22 -8.23 5.68
C GLY A 522 22.91 -9.43 4.78
N PRO A 523 23.84 -10.42 4.75
CA PRO A 523 23.83 -11.51 3.77
C PRO A 523 22.67 -12.51 3.94
N GLY A 524 22.00 -12.54 5.09
CA GLY A 524 20.83 -13.41 5.30
C GLY A 524 19.56 -12.91 4.61
N PHE A 525 19.56 -11.67 4.11
CA PHE A 525 18.38 -11.03 3.53
C PHE A 525 18.46 -10.96 2.00
N ASN A 526 17.48 -11.56 1.34
CA ASN A 526 17.30 -11.43 -0.09
C ASN A 526 16.49 -10.17 -0.40
N ARG A 527 17.23 -9.12 -0.79
CA ARG A 527 16.68 -7.83 -1.24
C ARG A 527 15.72 -7.90 -2.41
N ASN A 528 15.91 -8.82 -3.37
CA ASN A 528 15.04 -8.89 -4.54
C ASN A 528 13.65 -9.43 -4.20
N THR A 529 13.54 -10.30 -3.21
CA THR A 529 12.27 -10.95 -2.81
C THR A 529 11.77 -10.50 -1.45
N LEU A 530 12.48 -9.55 -0.82
CA LEU A 530 12.26 -9.10 0.56
C LEU A 530 12.07 -10.30 1.49
N SER A 531 13.02 -11.25 1.42
CA SER A 531 12.91 -12.53 2.11
C SER A 531 14.16 -12.96 2.86
N GLY A 532 14.05 -14.00 3.68
CA GLY A 532 15.13 -14.47 4.55
C GLY A 532 15.20 -13.72 5.89
N VAL A 533 16.41 -13.49 6.37
CA VAL A 533 16.68 -12.96 7.72
C VAL A 533 17.56 -11.72 7.63
N MET A 534 17.11 -10.60 8.18
CA MET A 534 17.96 -9.41 8.33
C MET A 534 18.99 -9.67 9.43
N THR A 535 20.27 -9.76 9.06
CA THR A 535 21.38 -10.07 9.99
C THR A 535 22.16 -8.82 10.40
N ARG A 536 21.83 -7.65 9.83
CA ARG A 536 22.42 -6.35 10.18
C ARG A 536 21.32 -5.36 10.53
N LEU A 537 21.19 -5.04 11.82
CA LEU A 537 20.22 -4.09 12.35
C LEU A 537 20.89 -3.18 13.41
N PRO A 538 20.84 -1.83 13.27
CA PRO A 538 20.33 -1.10 12.11
C PRO A 538 21.11 -1.42 10.82
N PRO A 539 20.48 -1.34 9.64
CA PRO A 539 21.16 -1.61 8.39
C PRO A 539 22.22 -0.54 8.10
N THR A 540 23.23 -0.90 7.30
CA THR A 540 24.15 0.10 6.74
C THR A 540 23.46 0.82 5.59
N VAL A 541 23.54 2.14 5.56
CA VAL A 541 23.14 2.94 4.40
C VAL A 541 24.24 2.83 3.35
N ALA A 542 24.00 2.08 2.28
CA ALA A 542 24.99 1.83 1.25
C ALA A 542 25.16 3.03 0.30
N ARG A 543 24.08 3.76 0.01
CA ARG A 543 24.05 4.97 -0.83
C ARG A 543 22.66 5.61 -0.85
N ASN A 544 22.60 6.84 -1.34
CA ASN A 544 21.35 7.49 -1.74
C ASN A 544 21.03 7.12 -3.19
N VAL A 545 19.77 6.80 -3.46
CA VAL A 545 19.25 6.57 -4.81
C VAL A 545 18.69 7.90 -5.33
N PRO A 546 19.19 8.43 -6.46
CA PRO A 546 18.66 9.67 -7.04
C PRO A 546 17.17 9.51 -7.33
N SER A 547 16.40 10.54 -6.99
CA SER A 547 14.96 10.58 -7.21
C SER A 547 14.58 11.90 -7.87
N ARG A 548 13.52 11.87 -8.67
CA ARG A 548 12.97 13.01 -9.38
C ARG A 548 11.54 13.26 -8.94
N VAL A 549 11.10 14.49 -9.09
CA VAL A 549 9.72 14.92 -8.84
C VAL A 549 9.18 15.62 -10.08
N PRO A 550 7.85 15.68 -10.26
CA PRO A 550 7.25 16.36 -11.40
C PRO A 550 7.48 17.88 -11.38
N ARG A 551 7.66 18.46 -12.58
CA ARG A 551 7.74 19.90 -12.82
C ARG A 551 6.38 20.57 -12.63
N VAL A 552 6.41 21.80 -12.15
CA VAL A 552 5.23 22.65 -11.99
C VAL A 552 5.16 23.78 -13.00
N ASP A 553 3.96 24.32 -13.19
CA ASP A 553 3.71 25.57 -13.92
C ASP A 553 3.98 26.80 -13.04
N ALA A 554 3.72 27.99 -13.59
CA ALA A 554 3.89 29.26 -12.89
C ALA A 554 2.99 29.40 -11.64
N ASP A 555 1.96 28.57 -11.52
CA ASP A 555 1.07 28.53 -10.36
C ASP A 555 1.57 27.56 -9.30
N GLY A 556 2.65 26.83 -9.53
CA GLY A 556 3.13 25.78 -8.63
C GLY A 556 2.30 24.50 -8.71
N ASN A 557 1.53 24.29 -9.79
CA ASN A 557 0.77 23.06 -10.04
C ASN A 557 1.50 22.17 -11.05
N GLU A 558 1.49 20.86 -10.82
CA GLU A 558 2.20 19.90 -11.67
C GLU A 558 1.59 19.83 -13.09
N THR A 559 2.45 19.71 -14.09
CA THR A 559 2.08 19.95 -15.50
C THR A 559 1.67 18.70 -16.28
N SER A 560 2.10 17.52 -15.84
CA SER A 560 1.89 16.24 -16.53
C SER A 560 0.96 15.33 -15.73
N GLY A 561 0.22 14.44 -16.39
CA GLY A 561 -0.72 13.51 -15.75
C GLY A 561 -2.19 13.81 -16.04
N VAL A 562 -3.06 13.01 -15.44
CA VAL A 562 -4.51 13.16 -15.55
C VAL A 562 -4.99 14.19 -14.52
N LYS A 563 -5.01 15.47 -14.91
CA LYS A 563 -5.52 16.55 -14.05
C LYS A 563 -7.01 16.35 -13.75
N SER A 564 -7.39 16.49 -12.48
CA SER A 564 -8.78 16.59 -12.03
C SER A 564 -9.44 17.87 -12.58
N VAL A 565 -10.75 18.02 -12.38
CA VAL A 565 -11.46 19.26 -12.72
C VAL A 565 -10.92 20.45 -11.93
N GLN A 566 -10.62 20.26 -10.64
CA GLN A 566 -10.02 21.26 -9.76
C GLN A 566 -8.62 21.68 -10.25
N ALA A 567 -7.79 20.74 -10.70
CA ALA A 567 -6.47 21.05 -11.23
C ALA A 567 -6.51 21.69 -12.64
N ARG A 568 -7.61 21.53 -13.38
CA ARG A 568 -7.85 22.20 -14.68
C ARG A 568 -8.48 23.60 -14.51
N ALA A 569 -9.20 23.84 -13.42
CA ALA A 569 -9.76 25.14 -13.02
C ALA A 569 -9.29 25.49 -11.59
N PRO A 570 -7.99 25.79 -11.39
CA PRO A 570 -7.38 25.87 -10.07
C PRO A 570 -7.84 27.09 -9.26
N LEU A 571 -7.95 26.89 -7.94
CA LEU A 571 -8.16 27.96 -6.96
C LEU A 571 -6.90 28.29 -6.15
N GLY A 572 -5.81 27.56 -6.37
CA GLY A 572 -4.53 27.72 -5.69
C GLY A 572 -3.44 26.82 -6.25
N SER A 573 -2.29 26.79 -5.55
CA SER A 573 -1.28 25.73 -5.71
C SER A 573 -1.70 24.52 -4.89
N TYR A 574 -1.89 23.39 -5.55
CA TYR A 574 -2.15 22.09 -4.94
C TYR A 574 -0.85 21.29 -4.93
N LEU A 575 -0.36 20.96 -3.74
CA LEU A 575 0.97 20.36 -3.54
C LEU A 575 0.84 18.89 -3.15
N GLY A 576 1.77 18.05 -3.61
CA GLY A 576 1.94 16.67 -3.10
C GLY A 576 2.81 16.58 -1.84
N TRP A 577 3.31 17.70 -1.34
CA TRP A 577 4.18 17.81 -0.17
C TRP A 577 3.68 18.89 0.78
N ASN A 578 4.14 18.83 2.03
CA ASN A 578 3.87 19.82 3.07
C ASN A 578 5.02 19.77 4.08
N VAL A 579 5.03 20.67 5.06
CA VAL A 579 6.09 20.81 6.07
C VAL A 579 5.55 20.42 7.44
N GLN A 580 6.28 19.59 8.16
CA GLN A 580 5.96 19.25 9.54
C GLN A 580 6.16 20.48 10.44
N ALA A 581 5.15 20.89 11.22
CA ALA A 581 5.23 22.13 12.00
C ALA A 581 6.00 21.98 13.31
N ALA A 582 5.98 20.79 13.92
CA ALA A 582 6.59 20.52 15.23
C ALA A 582 6.96 19.02 15.39
N GLY A 583 7.68 18.69 16.46
CA GLY A 583 8.12 17.33 16.77
C GLY A 583 9.53 17.02 16.27
N TYR A 584 9.90 15.73 16.26
CA TYR A 584 11.22 15.26 15.82
C TYR A 584 11.53 15.65 14.37
N ALA A 585 10.50 15.67 13.52
CA ALA A 585 10.60 16.00 12.10
C ALA A 585 10.28 17.46 11.76
N ALA A 586 10.25 18.39 12.73
CA ALA A 586 9.90 19.80 12.49
C ALA A 586 10.78 20.43 11.37
N GLY A 587 10.15 21.03 10.36
CA GLY A 587 10.82 21.61 9.19
C GLY A 587 11.10 20.62 8.05
N GLU A 588 10.96 19.32 8.29
CA GLU A 588 11.06 18.27 7.27
C GLU A 588 9.73 18.06 6.53
N GLY A 589 9.69 17.10 5.59
CA GLY A 589 8.46 16.72 4.90
C GLY A 589 7.38 16.15 5.84
N CYS A 590 6.12 16.57 5.68
CA CYS A 590 5.00 16.15 6.52
C CYS A 590 4.40 14.79 6.09
N GLY A 591 5.22 13.75 6.01
CA GLY A 591 4.81 12.41 5.60
C GLY A 591 4.16 12.41 4.21
N PHE A 592 2.88 12.03 4.14
CA PHE A 592 2.11 11.92 2.89
C PHE A 592 1.10 13.04 2.67
N GLN A 593 1.16 14.08 3.50
CA GLN A 593 0.19 15.17 3.46
C GLN A 593 0.63 16.21 2.43
N GLY A 594 -0.20 16.42 1.43
CA GLY A 594 -0.08 17.51 0.47
C GLY A 594 -0.63 18.82 1.03
N GLY A 595 0.03 19.93 0.74
CA GLY A 595 -0.39 21.28 1.13
C GLY A 595 -1.27 21.98 0.07
N TYR A 596 -1.96 23.03 0.49
CA TYR A 596 -2.70 23.94 -0.37
C TYR A 596 -2.34 25.40 -0.10
N ILE A 597 -2.08 26.16 -1.17
CA ILE A 597 -1.81 27.61 -1.08
C ILE A 597 -2.81 28.34 -1.99
N PRO A 598 -3.85 28.98 -1.43
CA PRO A 598 -4.90 29.63 -2.23
C PRO A 598 -4.32 30.78 -3.06
N PHE A 599 -4.94 31.05 -4.21
CA PHE A 599 -4.69 32.29 -4.95
C PHE A 599 -5.31 33.47 -4.20
N ALA A 600 -4.78 34.66 -4.43
CA ALA A 600 -5.48 35.89 -4.06
C ALA A 600 -6.83 35.97 -4.79
N THR A 601 -7.86 36.49 -4.13
CA THR A 601 -9.20 36.64 -4.75
C THR A 601 -9.20 37.78 -5.75
N THR A 602 -8.58 38.91 -5.40
CA THR A 602 -8.54 40.12 -6.23
C THR A 602 -7.11 40.50 -6.62
N ARG A 603 -6.98 41.32 -7.66
CA ARG A 603 -5.68 41.88 -8.07
C ARG A 603 -5.04 42.71 -6.95
N ALA A 604 -5.82 43.53 -6.25
CA ALA A 604 -5.33 44.35 -5.16
C ALA A 604 -4.76 43.49 -4.02
N GLU A 605 -5.43 42.38 -3.67
CA GLU A 605 -4.92 41.42 -2.69
C GLU A 605 -3.62 40.75 -3.16
N ARG A 606 -3.55 40.37 -4.45
CA ARG A 606 -2.34 39.77 -5.05
C ARG A 606 -1.14 40.71 -4.94
N GLU A 607 -1.32 41.97 -5.36
CA GLU A 607 -0.27 42.99 -5.34
C GLU A 607 0.16 43.31 -3.90
N ALA A 608 -0.78 43.42 -2.96
CA ALA A 608 -0.48 43.66 -1.54
C ALA A 608 0.32 42.51 -0.90
N LYS A 609 0.07 41.26 -1.30
CA LYS A 609 0.80 40.07 -0.82
C LYS A 609 2.10 39.80 -1.58
N GLY A 610 2.35 40.50 -2.69
CA GLY A 610 3.46 40.21 -3.60
C GLY A 610 3.37 38.82 -4.23
N ASP A 611 2.16 38.28 -4.37
CA ASP A 611 1.96 36.94 -4.95
C ASP A 611 2.19 36.98 -6.47
N PRO A 612 3.14 36.18 -7.01
CA PRO A 612 3.43 36.20 -8.44
C PRO A 612 2.32 35.56 -9.30
N ARG A 613 1.40 34.82 -8.68
CA ARG A 613 0.37 34.06 -9.38
C ARG A 613 -0.87 34.94 -9.63
N PRO A 614 -1.48 34.94 -10.82
CA PRO A 614 -2.73 35.68 -11.08
C PRO A 614 -3.82 35.40 -10.04
N SER A 615 -4.55 36.45 -9.64
CA SER A 615 -5.71 36.33 -8.75
C SER A 615 -6.88 35.62 -9.42
N LEU A 616 -7.86 35.17 -8.63
CA LEU A 616 -9.09 34.57 -9.16
C LEU A 616 -9.83 35.53 -10.11
N GLN A 617 -9.91 36.81 -9.76
CA GLN A 617 -10.51 37.85 -10.61
C GLN A 617 -9.76 38.01 -11.94
N GLU A 618 -8.42 38.00 -11.93
CA GLU A 618 -7.62 38.07 -13.16
C GLU A 618 -7.77 36.82 -14.05
N ARG A 619 -8.08 35.65 -13.45
CA ARG A 619 -8.25 34.37 -14.16
C ARG A 619 -9.63 34.18 -14.77
N TYR A 620 -10.66 34.42 -13.96
CA TYR A 620 -12.03 34.02 -14.27
C TYR A 620 -12.93 35.22 -14.53
N GLY A 621 -12.51 36.44 -14.16
CA GLY A 621 -13.34 37.65 -14.20
C GLY A 621 -14.36 37.66 -13.07
N ASP A 622 -15.29 36.71 -13.09
CA ASP A 622 -16.41 36.58 -12.16
C ASP A 622 -16.77 35.10 -11.89
N HIS A 623 -17.82 34.88 -11.10
CA HIS A 623 -18.34 33.54 -10.79
C HIS A 623 -18.77 32.77 -12.05
N ALA A 624 -19.38 33.44 -13.04
CA ALA A 624 -19.85 32.79 -14.26
C ALA A 624 -18.68 32.29 -15.12
N GLY A 625 -17.60 33.07 -15.22
CA GLY A 625 -16.37 32.66 -15.88
C GLY A 625 -15.68 31.48 -15.19
N PHE A 626 -15.72 31.43 -13.86
CA PHE A 626 -15.22 30.27 -13.10
C PHE A 626 -16.05 29.00 -13.39
N VAL A 627 -17.37 29.09 -13.33
CA VAL A 627 -18.27 27.96 -13.65
C VAL A 627 -18.09 27.50 -15.10
N ALA A 628 -17.88 28.42 -16.04
CA ALA A 628 -17.61 28.08 -17.44
C ALA A 628 -16.29 27.29 -17.59
N ALA A 629 -15.23 27.68 -16.87
CA ALA A 629 -13.97 26.95 -16.84
C ALA A 629 -14.14 25.52 -16.28
N VAL A 630 -14.91 25.37 -15.19
CA VAL A 630 -15.25 24.05 -14.63
C VAL A 630 -16.04 23.19 -15.62
N ARG A 631 -17.05 23.75 -16.28
CA ARG A 631 -17.85 23.04 -17.29
C ARG A 631 -17.00 22.54 -18.44
N LYS A 632 -16.08 23.38 -18.93
CA LYS A 632 -15.11 22.98 -19.96
C LYS A 632 -14.22 21.84 -19.48
N ALA A 633 -13.61 21.98 -18.31
CA ALA A 633 -12.73 20.98 -17.74
C ALA A 633 -13.42 19.61 -17.55
N ALA A 634 -14.64 19.62 -17.02
CA ALA A 634 -15.44 18.40 -16.83
C ALA A 634 -15.82 17.76 -18.17
N GLY A 635 -16.23 18.55 -19.16
CA GLY A 635 -16.53 18.07 -20.51
C GLY A 635 -15.32 17.41 -21.19
N ASP A 636 -14.15 18.06 -21.12
CA ASP A 636 -12.90 17.52 -21.67
C ASP A 636 -12.54 16.17 -21.01
N MET A 637 -12.64 16.06 -19.68
CA MET A 637 -12.35 14.79 -18.97
C MET A 637 -13.32 13.66 -19.31
N VAL A 638 -14.60 13.97 -19.60
CA VAL A 638 -15.56 12.96 -20.07
C VAL A 638 -15.15 12.46 -21.46
N ALA A 639 -14.77 13.37 -22.37
CA ALA A 639 -14.33 13.00 -23.71
C ALA A 639 -13.04 12.16 -23.70
N GLU A 640 -12.13 12.44 -22.77
CA GLU A 640 -10.89 11.69 -22.57
C GLU A 640 -11.10 10.34 -21.85
N GLY A 641 -12.29 10.09 -21.28
CA GLY A 641 -12.60 8.85 -20.55
C GLY A 641 -12.10 8.81 -19.10
N PHE A 642 -11.73 9.96 -18.53
CA PHE A 642 -11.24 10.07 -17.14
C PHE A 642 -12.30 10.61 -16.17
N LEU A 643 -13.52 10.89 -16.63
CA LEU A 643 -14.63 11.30 -15.80
C LEU A 643 -15.93 10.68 -16.33
N LEU A 644 -16.78 10.19 -15.42
CA LEU A 644 -18.11 9.73 -15.80
C LEU A 644 -19.04 10.93 -15.98
N ARG A 645 -20.02 10.83 -16.89
CA ARG A 645 -20.96 11.93 -17.17
C ARG A 645 -21.72 12.39 -15.92
N ALA A 646 -22.19 11.46 -15.09
CA ALA A 646 -22.85 11.80 -13.83
C ALA A 646 -21.92 12.55 -12.86
N ASP A 647 -20.63 12.24 -12.88
CA ASP A 647 -19.63 12.91 -12.03
C ASP A 647 -19.31 14.31 -12.55
N ALA A 648 -19.28 14.48 -13.87
CA ALA A 648 -19.18 15.77 -14.52
C ALA A 648 -20.36 16.68 -14.15
N GLU A 649 -21.59 16.17 -14.20
CA GLU A 649 -22.79 16.90 -13.80
C GLU A 649 -22.74 17.30 -12.32
N ALA A 650 -22.30 16.39 -11.44
CA ALA A 650 -22.17 16.66 -10.02
C ALA A 650 -21.12 17.73 -9.70
N VAL A 651 -19.92 17.67 -10.32
CA VAL A 651 -18.86 18.66 -10.07
C VAL A 651 -19.19 20.03 -10.66
N ILE A 652 -19.88 20.08 -11.81
CA ILE A 652 -20.40 21.34 -12.36
C ILE A 652 -21.38 21.98 -11.40
N LYS A 653 -22.32 21.19 -10.85
CA LYS A 653 -23.26 21.68 -9.84
C LYS A 653 -22.55 22.21 -8.60
N GLN A 654 -21.50 21.53 -8.12
CA GLN A 654 -20.70 22.02 -6.99
C GLN A 654 -20.06 23.39 -7.28
N ALA A 655 -19.60 23.63 -8.52
CA ALA A 655 -19.07 24.94 -8.90
C ALA A 655 -20.16 26.02 -8.97
N GLU A 656 -21.32 25.69 -9.56
CA GLU A 656 -22.50 26.57 -9.61
C GLU A 656 -22.96 26.97 -8.20
N ASP A 657 -22.92 26.05 -7.24
CA ASP A 657 -23.34 26.28 -5.85
C ASP A 657 -22.23 26.96 -4.99
N SER A 658 -21.01 27.11 -5.52
CA SER A 658 -19.87 27.66 -4.75
C SER A 658 -19.93 29.18 -4.56
N THR A 659 -19.13 29.70 -3.64
CA THR A 659 -18.98 31.15 -3.37
C THR A 659 -17.81 31.80 -4.12
N VAL A 660 -17.18 31.09 -5.05
CA VAL A 660 -16.01 31.60 -5.79
C VAL A 660 -16.40 32.83 -6.61
N LEU A 661 -15.86 34.01 -6.26
CA LEU A 661 -16.14 35.29 -6.93
C LEU A 661 -17.62 35.71 -6.92
N ARG A 662 -18.37 35.38 -5.86
CA ARG A 662 -19.75 35.84 -5.65
C ARG A 662 -19.82 37.17 -4.91
#